data_AF-R9LN45-F1
#
_entry.id   AF-R9LN45-F1
#
_cell.length_a   1.000
_cell.length_b   1.000
_cell.length_c   1.000
_cell.angle_alpha   90.00
_cell.angle_beta   90.00
_cell.angle_gamma   90.00
#
_symmetry.space_group_name_H-M   'P 1'
#
loop_
_entity.id
_entity.type
_entity.pdbx_description
1 polymer ?
#
loop_
_entity_poly.entity_id
_entity_poly.type
_entity_poly.pdbx_seq_one_letter_code
_entity_poly.pdbx_strand_id
1 'polypeptide(L)'
;MRKRWPALLLALAVVAGFAVPGGGAVSVSAEEANPTANQGPSLGRDGRSLLYPKGWYPGYRTEEGEFLHDFSYAGYRRGEMPIPSVNKHRGINVTKSPYRADPTGRTDSTRAIQQAIDDAAARGGGVVYLPKGTYLVTPQEGKDYALNIHSSGVVLKGDGQQQTHIYNAQEFMKQKDIIRVGNGDWKRTSTVTKLRKTVSEPTVLLPVESTDGFQVDDFVVITFETTEGFLKEHGMQNKWASRLGKVEPIFYRQIVAVDPKARTLTLDIPTRYPLKLRDDITITKTEAPITEVGLEDFSIANIENSKPGLGEDDFKVEGTAGYESDNAKAINMIAVTNSWIRNVSTYKPPGNATYHILSKGIILDRTKNITVDNVTMQYPQYRGANGNGYLYQFIGNDNLIKNSRAVGARHSFTYANFSANGNVLLDSYSENSFYLTDFHMYLSMANLIDNFTVNGDAISAITRDYGSSATNRHGVVTTESVFWNTKGIAAHSSKPGVIIESEQFGNGYIIGTRGKVNGVKVDIVGSIPDADTSPFDWVEGVGQGERLFPQSLYKDQTKQRLDLQALGLQSILVNGEAVAGVQFLRTQYDYVLPFGTTETPILSAQAASKDARLKIDQPKGTDGTGVITITRRGKTQTVRVKFSVAKTPVLPENITIAPDKSVPGWRSAGYAISAGKSGRLQSFLTLDNGEVVNTSELNIPVTYRVSEEQVGYIEGNTFYAERPGVVDIIASCQLQGVIVEARQTFEVLEPIPEPEGPLAAIAKVSASADDGNVPSNTLDRDPDTRWSADGKGQYLQIELDEVTTVDGVSLWFYNGHTRSNYFDLEVSVDGVHFEPVLTGMASKKQTELETFEFTPTPAKFIRYVGQGNEINTWNSLLEVWVHAE
;
A
#
# COMPACT_ATOMS: atom_id res chain seq x y z
N MET A 1 33.37 -51.74 24.21
CA MET A 1 34.21 -50.87 25.06
C MET A 1 33.99 -49.40 24.64
N ARG A 2 33.59 -48.56 25.60
CA ARG A 2 33.65 -47.07 25.74
C ARG A 2 33.86 -46.20 24.46
N LYS A 3 32.85 -45.40 24.05
CA LYS A 3 32.58 -43.96 24.35
C LYS A 3 33.61 -42.95 23.75
N ARG A 4 33.13 -41.97 22.95
CA ARG A 4 33.02 -40.51 23.26
C ARG A 4 32.74 -39.62 22.02
N TRP A 5 31.82 -38.67 22.16
CA TRP A 5 31.66 -37.41 21.38
C TRP A 5 32.84 -36.44 21.61
N PRO A 6 33.07 -35.41 20.75
CA PRO A 6 32.52 -34.03 20.94
C PRO A 6 32.13 -33.32 19.61
N ALA A 7 31.09 -32.48 19.54
CA ALA A 7 30.92 -31.05 19.91
C ALA A 7 31.40 -30.02 18.85
N LEU A 8 30.44 -29.16 18.45
CA LEU A 8 30.56 -27.93 17.66
C LEU A 8 31.44 -26.87 18.36
N LEU A 9 32.08 -26.00 17.56
CA LEU A 9 32.38 -24.62 17.94
C LEU A 9 32.45 -23.70 16.72
N LEU A 10 31.76 -22.57 16.88
CA LEU A 10 31.60 -21.41 16.01
C LEU A 10 32.88 -20.57 15.94
N ALA A 11 33.18 -19.93 14.80
CA ALA A 11 34.05 -18.75 14.78
C ALA A 11 33.73 -17.83 13.59
N LEU A 12 33.23 -16.63 13.90
CA LEU A 12 33.23 -15.44 13.04
C LEU A 12 34.67 -14.97 12.78
N ALA A 13 34.94 -14.45 11.58
CA ALA A 13 36.02 -13.48 11.37
C ALA A 13 35.65 -12.50 10.25
N VAL A 14 35.53 -11.22 10.63
CA VAL A 14 35.53 -10.05 9.75
C VAL A 14 36.99 -9.59 9.61
N VAL A 15 37.48 -9.36 8.39
CA VAL A 15 38.62 -8.45 8.14
C VAL A 15 38.43 -7.72 6.81
N ALA A 16 38.48 -6.39 6.88
CA ALA A 16 38.62 -5.46 5.77
C ALA A 16 40.11 -5.25 5.43
N GLY A 17 40.44 -4.93 4.16
CA GLY A 17 41.79 -4.47 3.81
C GLY A 17 42.05 -4.31 2.30
N PHE A 18 42.47 -3.13 1.90
CA PHE A 18 42.62 -2.60 0.54
C PHE A 18 43.88 -3.08 -0.25
N ALA A 19 43.67 -3.24 -1.57
CA ALA A 19 44.46 -2.82 -2.75
C ALA A 19 45.86 -3.39 -3.18
N VAL A 20 45.84 -4.12 -4.33
CA VAL A 20 46.57 -3.95 -5.66
C VAL A 20 48.13 -4.12 -5.73
N PRO A 21 48.79 -4.50 -6.86
CA PRO A 21 48.43 -5.17 -8.15
C PRO A 21 49.26 -6.45 -8.46
N GLY A 22 48.81 -7.26 -9.43
CA GLY A 22 49.67 -8.27 -10.07
C GLY A 22 49.02 -8.90 -11.30
N GLY A 23 49.57 -8.59 -12.47
CA GLY A 23 49.05 -9.02 -13.77
C GLY A 23 49.16 -10.52 -14.03
N GLY A 24 48.18 -11.02 -14.77
CA GLY A 24 48.15 -12.38 -15.31
C GLY A 24 46.94 -12.52 -16.21
N ALA A 25 47.12 -12.19 -17.49
CA ALA A 25 46.12 -12.43 -18.51
C ALA A 25 45.92 -13.94 -18.65
N VAL A 26 44.74 -14.43 -18.27
CA VAL A 26 44.24 -15.73 -18.67
C VAL A 26 42.95 -15.48 -19.44
N SER A 27 43.01 -15.71 -20.74
CA SER A 27 41.87 -15.72 -21.65
C SER A 27 40.91 -16.82 -21.22
N VAL A 28 39.85 -16.44 -20.51
CA VAL A 28 38.70 -17.32 -20.30
C VAL A 28 37.87 -17.25 -21.58
N SER A 29 37.82 -18.38 -22.28
CA SER A 29 36.93 -18.62 -23.40
C SER A 29 35.50 -18.28 -23.00
N ALA A 30 34.82 -17.54 -23.88
CA ALA A 30 33.38 -17.35 -23.84
C ALA A 30 32.69 -18.71 -24.06
N GLU A 31 32.49 -19.46 -22.99
CA GLU A 31 31.38 -20.38 -22.90
C GLU A 31 30.21 -19.61 -22.28
N GLU A 32 29.20 -19.38 -23.12
CA GLU A 32 27.88 -18.90 -22.73
C GLU A 32 27.36 -19.76 -21.57
N ALA A 33 27.42 -19.21 -20.35
CA ALA A 33 26.63 -19.70 -19.24
C ALA A 33 25.15 -19.39 -19.56
N ASN A 34 24.51 -20.32 -20.28
CA ASN A 34 23.08 -20.34 -20.55
C ASN A 34 22.34 -20.54 -19.21
N PRO A 35 21.64 -19.54 -18.64
CA PRO A 35 20.77 -19.80 -17.53
C PRO A 35 19.49 -20.40 -18.11
N THR A 36 19.38 -21.73 -18.07
CA THR A 36 18.12 -22.43 -18.38
C THR A 36 17.11 -22.15 -17.28
N ALA A 37 16.48 -20.97 -17.35
CA ALA A 37 15.33 -20.57 -16.54
C ALA A 37 14.08 -21.32 -16.99
N ASN A 38 13.10 -21.49 -16.11
CA ASN A 38 11.76 -21.95 -16.48
C ASN A 38 11.13 -20.94 -17.46
N GLN A 39 11.16 -21.25 -18.76
CA GLN A 39 10.67 -20.37 -19.83
C GLN A 39 9.14 -20.45 -20.02
N GLY A 40 8.47 -21.32 -19.25
CA GLY A 40 7.04 -21.59 -19.37
C GLY A 40 6.62 -22.13 -20.75
N PRO A 41 5.31 -22.32 -20.99
CA PRO A 41 4.80 -22.68 -22.30
C PRO A 41 5.04 -21.59 -23.36
N SER A 42 5.07 -22.01 -24.62
CA SER A 42 4.99 -21.10 -25.76
C SER A 42 3.58 -20.55 -25.94
N LEU A 43 3.47 -19.36 -26.53
CA LEU A 43 2.18 -18.80 -26.95
C LEU A 43 1.48 -19.73 -27.95
N GLY A 44 0.14 -19.66 -27.96
CA GLY A 44 -0.69 -20.33 -28.96
C GLY A 44 -0.24 -20.08 -30.40
N ARG A 45 -0.66 -20.94 -31.33
CA ARG A 45 -0.32 -20.78 -32.76
C ARG A 45 -0.82 -19.45 -33.34
N ASP A 46 -1.93 -18.95 -32.83
CA ASP A 46 -2.53 -17.66 -33.17
C ASP A 46 -1.89 -16.46 -32.41
N GLY A 47 -0.86 -16.72 -31.60
CA GLY A 47 -0.16 -15.73 -30.81
C GLY A 47 -0.83 -15.38 -29.48
N ARG A 48 -1.98 -15.98 -29.14
CA ARG A 48 -2.69 -15.69 -27.90
C ARG A 48 -2.09 -16.42 -26.71
N SER A 49 -2.22 -15.78 -25.55
CA SER A 49 -1.97 -16.41 -24.25
C SER A 49 -3.10 -17.37 -23.88
N LEU A 50 -2.78 -18.44 -23.16
CA LEU A 50 -3.78 -19.33 -22.55
C LEU A 50 -4.72 -18.59 -21.57
N LEU A 51 -4.22 -17.51 -20.95
CA LEU A 51 -4.99 -16.66 -20.03
C LEU A 51 -5.82 -15.59 -20.74
N TYR A 52 -5.62 -15.39 -22.05
CA TYR A 52 -6.34 -14.41 -22.86
C TYR A 52 -6.77 -14.97 -24.24
N PRO A 53 -7.60 -16.04 -24.25
CA PRO A 53 -8.06 -16.65 -25.48
C PRO A 53 -8.99 -15.73 -26.27
N LYS A 54 -9.33 -16.12 -27.50
CA LYS A 54 -10.26 -15.34 -28.36
C LYS A 54 -11.62 -15.08 -27.72
N GLY A 55 -12.09 -16.00 -26.87
CA GLY A 55 -13.37 -15.91 -26.15
C GLY A 55 -13.24 -15.37 -24.73
N TRP A 56 -12.14 -14.71 -24.38
CA TRP A 56 -11.93 -14.14 -23.05
C TRP A 56 -13.07 -13.19 -22.65
N TYR A 57 -13.39 -13.20 -21.37
CA TYR A 57 -14.29 -12.25 -20.70
C TYR A 57 -13.71 -11.96 -19.31
N PRO A 58 -14.04 -10.82 -18.67
CA PRO A 58 -13.60 -10.56 -17.30
C PRO A 58 -14.00 -11.68 -16.34
N GLY A 59 -13.03 -12.27 -15.63
CA GLY A 59 -13.26 -13.45 -14.79
C GLY A 59 -13.14 -14.80 -15.51
N TYR A 60 -12.66 -14.83 -16.75
CA TYR A 60 -12.18 -16.07 -17.39
C TYR A 60 -11.06 -16.70 -16.56
N ARG A 61 -11.13 -18.01 -16.35
CA ARG A 61 -10.16 -18.82 -15.60
C ARG A 61 -9.74 -20.03 -16.42
N THR A 62 -8.52 -20.48 -16.23
CA THR A 62 -8.04 -21.83 -16.62
C THR A 62 -8.69 -22.91 -15.74
N GLU A 63 -8.37 -24.18 -16.00
CA GLU A 63 -8.83 -25.29 -15.16
C GLU A 63 -8.18 -25.26 -13.76
N GLU A 64 -6.95 -24.74 -13.68
CA GLU A 64 -6.17 -24.59 -12.46
C GLU A 64 -6.45 -23.28 -11.70
N GLY A 65 -7.27 -22.39 -12.29
CA GLY A 65 -7.84 -21.22 -11.62
C GLY A 65 -7.13 -19.89 -11.88
N GLU A 66 -6.01 -19.89 -12.62
CA GLU A 66 -5.33 -18.67 -13.05
C GLU A 66 -6.24 -17.78 -13.92
N PHE A 67 -6.08 -16.46 -13.79
CA PHE A 67 -6.89 -15.49 -14.51
C PHE A 67 -6.14 -14.18 -14.72
N LEU A 68 -6.71 -13.31 -15.55
CA LEU A 68 -6.26 -11.94 -15.69
C LEU A 68 -7.37 -10.97 -15.26
N HIS A 69 -6.98 -9.94 -14.52
CA HIS A 69 -7.85 -8.82 -14.18
C HIS A 69 -8.25 -8.01 -15.42
N ASP A 70 -9.39 -7.33 -15.35
CA ASP A 70 -9.77 -6.32 -16.35
C ASP A 70 -9.14 -4.96 -15.98
N PHE A 71 -8.02 -4.63 -16.61
CA PHE A 71 -7.26 -3.39 -16.36
C PHE A 71 -7.82 -2.18 -17.10
N SER A 72 -8.87 -2.35 -17.90
CA SER A 72 -9.39 -1.31 -18.80
C SER A 72 -9.99 -0.09 -18.10
N TYR A 73 -10.14 -0.12 -16.78
CA TYR A 73 -10.66 0.99 -15.98
C TYR A 73 -9.58 1.99 -15.59
N ALA A 74 -8.31 1.75 -15.90
CA ALA A 74 -7.24 2.66 -15.52
C ALA A 74 -7.25 3.98 -16.34
N GLY A 75 -6.90 5.08 -15.68
CA GLY A 75 -6.75 6.41 -16.27
C GLY A 75 -8.01 7.29 -16.23
N TYR A 76 -7.84 8.53 -16.67
CA TYR A 76 -8.85 9.59 -16.72
C TYR A 76 -10.22 9.07 -17.17
N ARG A 77 -11.23 9.23 -16.30
CA ARG A 77 -12.61 8.81 -16.55
C ARG A 77 -12.71 7.36 -17.03
N ARG A 78 -11.84 6.49 -16.52
CA ARG A 78 -11.74 5.07 -16.90
C ARG A 78 -11.62 4.88 -18.41
N GLY A 79 -11.02 5.81 -19.15
CA GLY A 79 -10.96 5.76 -20.62
C GLY A 79 -12.29 5.94 -21.36
N GLU A 80 -13.40 6.19 -20.65
CA GLU A 80 -14.73 6.44 -21.24
C GLU A 80 -14.82 7.82 -21.89
N MET A 81 -13.93 8.74 -21.48
CA MET A 81 -13.81 10.07 -22.05
C MET A 81 -12.34 10.35 -22.41
N PRO A 82 -12.07 11.05 -23.53
CA PRO A 82 -10.74 11.54 -23.81
C PRO A 82 -10.36 12.66 -22.82
N ILE A 83 -9.07 12.82 -22.54
CA ILE A 83 -8.56 13.99 -21.81
C ILE A 83 -9.03 15.27 -22.55
N PRO A 84 -9.62 16.25 -21.85
CA PRO A 84 -10.14 17.46 -22.48
C PRO A 84 -9.10 18.21 -23.34
N SER A 85 -9.58 18.85 -24.41
CA SER A 85 -8.79 19.83 -25.15
C SER A 85 -8.92 21.19 -24.48
N VAL A 86 -7.79 21.75 -24.02
CA VAL A 86 -7.78 22.96 -23.21
C VAL A 86 -7.45 24.18 -24.06
N ASN A 87 -8.37 25.16 -24.13
CA ASN A 87 -8.14 26.42 -24.85
C ASN A 87 -7.45 27.46 -23.95
N LYS A 88 -6.14 27.63 -24.13
CA LYS A 88 -5.31 28.59 -23.39
C LYS A 88 -5.74 30.06 -23.53
N HIS A 89 -6.34 30.45 -24.65
CA HIS A 89 -6.71 31.85 -24.92
C HIS A 89 -7.94 32.31 -24.12
N ARG A 90 -8.68 31.39 -23.51
CA ARG A 90 -9.80 31.71 -22.60
C ARG A 90 -9.39 31.65 -21.13
N GLY A 91 -8.11 31.37 -20.85
CA GLY A 91 -7.56 31.25 -19.51
C GLY A 91 -7.08 32.57 -18.91
N ILE A 92 -6.77 32.52 -17.62
CA ILE A 92 -6.07 33.56 -16.88
C ILE A 92 -4.60 33.56 -17.34
N ASN A 93 -4.20 34.58 -18.11
CA ASN A 93 -2.80 34.76 -18.48
C ASN A 93 -2.02 35.40 -17.33
N VAL A 94 -1.12 34.65 -16.72
CA VAL A 94 -0.38 35.10 -15.51
C VAL A 94 0.54 36.30 -15.77
N THR A 95 0.93 36.58 -17.01
CA THR A 95 1.79 37.74 -17.35
C THR A 95 0.99 39.05 -17.48
N LYS A 96 -0.35 38.98 -17.47
CA LYS A 96 -1.22 40.15 -17.59
C LYS A 96 -1.68 40.64 -16.22
N SER A 97 -2.20 41.87 -16.17
CA SER A 97 -2.83 42.41 -14.97
C SER A 97 -4.02 41.53 -14.55
N PRO A 98 -4.22 41.29 -13.24
CA PRO A 98 -3.49 41.83 -12.09
C PRO A 98 -2.20 41.08 -11.69
N TYR A 99 -1.96 39.87 -12.19
CA TYR A 99 -0.92 38.96 -11.68
C TYR A 99 0.51 39.36 -12.03
N ARG A 100 0.76 39.78 -13.28
CA ARG A 100 2.06 40.27 -13.76
C ARG A 100 3.25 39.35 -13.40
N ALA A 101 3.06 38.03 -13.43
CA ALA A 101 4.13 37.06 -13.28
C ALA A 101 5.24 37.32 -14.30
N ASP A 102 6.50 37.17 -13.89
CA ASP A 102 7.67 37.46 -14.71
C ASP A 102 8.08 36.22 -15.53
N PRO A 103 7.91 36.25 -16.87
CA PRO A 103 8.29 35.15 -17.73
C PRO A 103 9.79 35.15 -18.07
N THR A 104 10.59 36.08 -17.54
CA THR A 104 12.03 36.16 -17.81
C THR A 104 12.87 35.36 -16.83
N GLY A 105 12.28 34.87 -15.73
CA GLY A 105 12.95 34.12 -14.67
C GLY A 105 13.84 34.98 -13.78
N ARG A 106 13.67 36.30 -13.78
CA ARG A 106 14.49 37.24 -12.98
C ARG A 106 13.87 37.53 -11.62
N THR A 107 12.55 37.49 -11.51
CA THR A 107 11.82 37.70 -10.26
C THR A 107 10.90 36.54 -9.93
N ASP A 108 10.72 36.28 -8.63
CA ASP A 108 9.83 35.23 -8.13
C ASP A 108 8.38 35.46 -8.60
N SER A 109 7.81 34.45 -9.26
CA SER A 109 6.45 34.47 -9.80
C SER A 109 5.47 33.64 -8.98
N THR A 110 5.89 33.08 -7.83
CA THR A 110 5.10 32.15 -7.03
C THR A 110 3.76 32.75 -6.62
N ARG A 111 3.79 33.92 -6.00
CA ARG A 111 2.55 34.59 -5.52
C ARG A 111 1.63 34.97 -6.67
N ALA A 112 2.18 35.43 -7.79
CA ALA A 112 1.40 35.82 -8.96
C ALA A 112 0.68 34.61 -9.59
N ILE A 113 1.39 33.48 -9.73
CA ILE A 113 0.83 32.25 -10.29
C ILE A 113 -0.16 31.62 -9.30
N GLN A 114 0.15 31.58 -8.01
CA GLN A 114 -0.75 31.05 -6.99
C GLN A 114 -2.04 31.87 -6.93
N GLN A 115 -1.98 33.21 -6.96
CA GLN A 115 -3.18 34.04 -7.01
C GLN A 115 -4.04 33.77 -8.26
N ALA A 116 -3.41 33.46 -9.41
CA ALA A 116 -4.16 33.07 -10.60
C ALA A 116 -4.84 31.70 -10.46
N ILE A 117 -4.20 30.75 -9.77
CA ILE A 117 -4.81 29.46 -9.39
C ILE A 117 -5.98 29.67 -8.45
N ASP A 118 -5.82 30.50 -7.42
CA ASP A 118 -6.85 30.80 -6.43
C ASP A 118 -8.06 31.52 -7.07
N ASP A 119 -7.80 32.45 -7.99
CA ASP A 119 -8.86 33.14 -8.75
C ASP A 119 -9.59 32.20 -9.72
N ALA A 120 -8.89 31.21 -10.32
CA ALA A 120 -9.54 30.18 -11.12
C ALA A 120 -10.41 29.29 -10.23
N ALA A 121 -9.90 28.85 -9.08
CA ALA A 121 -10.65 28.06 -8.11
C ALA A 121 -11.91 28.79 -7.63
N ALA A 122 -11.81 30.07 -7.29
CA ALA A 122 -12.93 30.91 -6.87
C ALA A 122 -14.02 31.06 -7.95
N ARG A 123 -13.69 30.84 -9.23
CA ARG A 123 -14.64 30.82 -10.36
C ARG A 123 -15.23 29.43 -10.64
N GLY A 124 -14.93 28.44 -9.81
CA GLY A 124 -15.34 27.05 -10.01
C GLY A 124 -14.44 26.26 -10.97
N GLY A 125 -13.22 26.74 -11.23
CA GLY A 125 -12.27 26.16 -12.16
C GLY A 125 -11.87 27.12 -13.28
N GLY A 126 -10.97 26.66 -14.14
CA GLY A 126 -10.49 27.45 -15.27
C GLY A 126 -9.04 27.15 -15.65
N VAL A 127 -8.60 27.77 -16.74
CA VAL A 127 -7.23 27.60 -17.24
C VAL A 127 -6.35 28.71 -16.67
N VAL A 128 -5.28 28.35 -15.98
CA VAL A 128 -4.18 29.23 -15.61
C VAL A 128 -3.09 29.06 -16.67
N TYR A 129 -2.96 30.06 -17.53
CA TYR A 129 -2.08 30.04 -18.68
C TYR A 129 -0.76 30.75 -18.40
N LEU A 130 0.34 30.02 -18.56
CA LEU A 130 1.73 30.47 -18.51
C LEU A 130 2.28 30.55 -19.94
N PRO A 131 2.32 31.74 -20.57
CA PRO A 131 2.98 31.91 -21.87
C PRO A 131 4.46 31.46 -21.84
N LYS A 132 5.03 31.19 -23.01
CA LYS A 132 6.46 30.91 -23.21
C LYS A 132 7.34 31.82 -22.35
N GLY A 133 8.27 31.21 -21.61
CA GLY A 133 9.13 31.90 -20.67
C GLY A 133 9.67 30.96 -19.59
N THR A 134 10.37 31.54 -18.63
CA THR A 134 10.83 30.89 -17.40
C THR A 134 10.19 31.60 -16.22
N TYR A 135 9.50 30.85 -15.37
CA TYR A 135 8.85 31.35 -14.18
C TYR A 135 9.57 30.79 -12.96
N LEU A 136 10.20 31.69 -12.21
CA LEU A 136 10.82 31.35 -10.95
C LEU A 136 9.74 31.05 -9.92
N VAL A 137 9.83 29.90 -9.26
CA VAL A 137 8.95 29.56 -8.14
C VAL A 137 9.76 29.10 -6.93
N THR A 138 9.29 29.38 -5.73
CA THR A 138 9.92 28.96 -4.48
C THR A 138 8.85 28.67 -3.44
N PRO A 139 8.99 27.60 -2.63
CA PRO A 139 8.14 27.43 -1.45
C PRO A 139 8.17 28.68 -0.57
N GLN A 140 6.99 29.24 -0.32
CA GLN A 140 6.85 30.41 0.55
C GLN A 140 7.02 30.01 2.02
N GLU A 141 7.30 30.99 2.88
CA GLU A 141 7.44 30.77 4.32
C GLU A 141 6.21 30.02 4.90
N GLY A 142 6.48 28.98 5.70
CA GLY A 142 5.44 28.12 6.28
C GLY A 142 4.74 27.18 5.29
N LYS A 143 5.19 27.10 4.03
CA LYS A 143 4.65 26.17 3.02
C LYS A 143 5.68 25.12 2.63
N ASP A 144 5.19 23.91 2.43
CA ASP A 144 5.92 22.75 1.94
C ASP A 144 5.69 22.53 0.43
N TYR A 145 5.22 23.55 -0.28
CA TYR A 145 5.07 23.57 -1.73
C TYR A 145 5.35 24.95 -2.31
N ALA A 146 5.76 25.03 -3.58
CA ALA A 146 5.81 26.29 -4.31
C ALA A 146 4.43 26.69 -4.85
N LEU A 147 3.76 25.79 -5.59
CA LEU A 147 2.41 25.99 -6.12
C LEU A 147 1.47 24.89 -5.64
N ASN A 148 0.25 25.24 -5.24
CA ASN A 148 -0.79 24.27 -4.88
C ASN A 148 -2.08 24.49 -5.68
N ILE A 149 -2.50 23.47 -6.41
CA ILE A 149 -3.82 23.39 -7.03
C ILE A 149 -4.75 22.62 -6.09
N HIS A 150 -5.61 23.36 -5.43
CA HIS A 150 -6.36 22.89 -4.26
C HIS A 150 -7.86 22.72 -4.50
N SER A 151 -8.32 22.90 -5.75
CA SER A 151 -9.73 22.86 -6.15
C SER A 151 -9.91 22.17 -7.50
N SER A 152 -11.10 21.62 -7.71
CA SER A 152 -11.46 20.93 -8.95
C SER A 152 -11.52 21.87 -10.17
N GLY A 153 -11.34 21.31 -11.36
CA GLY A 153 -11.53 22.01 -12.63
C GLY A 153 -10.46 23.04 -13.01
N VAL A 154 -9.36 23.11 -12.26
CA VAL A 154 -8.25 24.02 -12.55
C VAL A 154 -7.22 23.33 -13.44
N VAL A 155 -6.84 23.98 -14.54
CA VAL A 155 -5.80 23.49 -15.45
C VAL A 155 -4.64 24.47 -15.49
N LEU A 156 -3.44 24.04 -15.08
CA LEU A 156 -2.20 24.77 -15.26
C LEU A 156 -1.61 24.42 -16.62
N LYS A 157 -1.49 25.41 -17.51
CA LYS A 157 -1.14 25.18 -18.92
C LYS A 157 -0.04 26.10 -19.41
N GLY A 158 0.98 25.54 -20.07
CA GLY A 158 2.02 26.29 -20.78
C GLY A 158 1.82 26.37 -22.30
N ASP A 159 2.87 26.80 -23.00
CA ASP A 159 2.98 26.82 -24.47
C ASP A 159 3.65 25.57 -25.09
N GLY A 160 4.15 24.65 -24.26
CA GLY A 160 4.80 23.41 -24.68
C GLY A 160 6.01 23.06 -23.82
N GLN A 161 6.41 21.78 -23.87
CA GLN A 161 7.72 21.33 -23.38
C GLN A 161 8.84 22.19 -24.00
N GLN A 162 9.82 22.58 -23.19
CA GLN A 162 10.95 23.45 -23.54
C GLN A 162 10.57 24.87 -24.00
N GLN A 163 9.29 25.26 -23.91
CA GLN A 163 8.84 26.62 -24.20
C GLN A 163 8.46 27.36 -22.92
N THR A 164 7.67 26.70 -22.06
CA THR A 164 7.30 27.22 -20.73
C THR A 164 8.09 26.45 -19.69
N HIS A 165 8.81 27.15 -18.81
CA HIS A 165 9.64 26.53 -17.77
C HIS A 165 9.16 26.99 -16.40
N ILE A 166 8.83 26.04 -15.53
CA ILE A 166 8.60 26.28 -14.09
C ILE A 166 9.89 25.87 -13.39
N TYR A 167 10.60 26.84 -12.82
CA TYR A 167 11.94 26.66 -12.27
C TYR A 167 11.95 26.93 -10.77
N ASN A 168 12.17 25.89 -9.97
CA ASN A 168 12.38 26.04 -8.54
C ASN A 168 13.82 26.46 -8.23
N ALA A 169 14.02 27.65 -7.68
CA ALA A 169 15.36 28.17 -7.38
C ALA A 169 15.83 28.00 -5.93
N GLN A 170 15.14 27.19 -5.14
CA GLN A 170 15.56 26.87 -3.78
C GLN A 170 16.28 25.52 -3.72
N GLU A 171 17.49 25.48 -3.15
CA GLU A 171 18.25 24.25 -2.92
C GLU A 171 17.67 23.40 -1.79
N PHE A 172 17.18 24.03 -0.71
CA PHE A 172 16.55 23.36 0.43
C PHE A 172 15.07 23.02 0.12
N MET A 173 14.85 21.79 -0.36
CA MET A 173 13.55 21.25 -0.73
C MET A 173 13.15 20.00 0.06
N LYS A 174 13.78 19.75 1.21
CA LYS A 174 13.48 18.61 2.07
C LYS A 174 11.98 18.52 2.36
N GLN A 175 11.36 17.42 1.97
CA GLN A 175 9.92 17.13 2.10
C GLN A 175 8.99 18.12 1.37
N LYS A 176 9.49 18.91 0.40
CA LYS A 176 8.70 19.93 -0.31
C LYS A 176 8.38 19.54 -1.76
N ASP A 177 7.33 20.17 -2.29
CA ASP A 177 6.84 19.97 -3.65
C ASP A 177 7.05 21.23 -4.50
N ILE A 178 7.42 21.10 -5.78
CA ILE A 178 7.31 22.26 -6.70
C ILE A 178 5.83 22.51 -7.01
N ILE A 179 5.12 21.48 -7.46
CA ILE A 179 3.68 21.53 -7.71
C ILE A 179 2.99 20.46 -6.86
N ARG A 180 2.11 20.91 -5.97
CA ARG A 180 1.15 20.07 -5.25
C ARG A 180 -0.22 20.18 -5.91
N VAL A 181 -0.91 19.05 -6.04
CA VAL A 181 -2.32 18.99 -6.41
C VAL A 181 -3.04 18.22 -5.30
N GLY A 182 -4.02 18.85 -4.66
CA GLY A 182 -4.77 18.26 -3.55
C GLY A 182 -4.42 18.84 -2.18
N ASN A 183 -5.28 18.58 -1.20
CA ASN A 183 -5.24 19.19 0.14
C ASN A 183 -5.30 18.15 1.29
N GLY A 184 -4.65 17.00 1.13
CA GLY A 184 -4.59 15.98 2.20
C GLY A 184 -5.16 14.64 1.76
N ASP A 185 -6.19 14.16 2.46
CA ASP A 185 -6.74 12.81 2.25
C ASP A 185 -8.21 12.84 1.80
N TRP A 186 -8.74 11.70 1.40
CA TRP A 186 -10.16 11.50 1.13
C TRP A 186 -10.96 11.71 2.42
N LYS A 187 -11.66 12.83 2.50
CA LYS A 187 -12.39 13.24 3.70
C LYS A 187 -13.60 12.34 3.93
N ARG A 188 -13.48 11.42 4.88
CA ARG A 188 -14.53 10.48 5.29
C ARG A 188 -15.69 11.21 5.97
N THR A 189 -16.91 10.73 5.72
CA THR A 189 -18.14 11.16 6.38
C THR A 189 -18.51 10.17 7.49
N SER A 190 -19.60 10.43 8.22
CA SER A 190 -20.14 9.48 9.20
C SER A 190 -20.94 8.33 8.58
N THR A 191 -21.22 8.37 7.27
CA THR A 191 -21.94 7.29 6.58
C THR A 191 -20.99 6.14 6.27
N VAL A 192 -21.27 5.00 6.90
CA VAL A 192 -20.42 3.81 6.88
C VAL A 192 -21.28 2.54 6.91
N THR A 193 -20.83 1.48 6.26
CA THR A 193 -21.37 0.13 6.39
C THR A 193 -20.24 -0.89 6.34
N LYS A 194 -20.46 -2.08 6.90
CA LYS A 194 -19.54 -3.21 6.73
C LYS A 194 -19.98 -4.12 5.58
N LEU A 195 -19.02 -4.91 5.10
CA LEU A 195 -19.27 -6.04 4.22
C LEU A 195 -20.06 -7.10 5.01
N ARG A 196 -21.13 -7.67 4.44
CA ARG A 196 -21.92 -8.72 5.13
C ARG A 196 -21.59 -10.14 4.70
N LYS A 197 -20.80 -10.29 3.63
CA LYS A 197 -20.36 -11.59 3.10
C LYS A 197 -19.01 -11.46 2.42
N THR A 198 -18.12 -12.42 2.65
CA THR A 198 -16.83 -12.52 1.97
C THR A 198 -17.00 -12.49 0.45
N VAL A 199 -16.12 -11.74 -0.21
CA VAL A 199 -16.03 -11.65 -1.66
C VAL A 199 -14.64 -12.12 -2.07
N SER A 200 -14.55 -13.35 -2.59
CA SER A 200 -13.27 -13.99 -2.95
C SER A 200 -12.83 -13.74 -4.39
N GLU A 201 -13.69 -13.17 -5.23
CA GLU A 201 -13.40 -12.88 -6.64
C GLU A 201 -13.54 -11.39 -6.95
N PRO A 202 -12.81 -10.86 -7.94
CA PRO A 202 -13.02 -9.50 -8.43
C PRO A 202 -14.48 -9.24 -8.77
N THR A 203 -15.10 -8.29 -8.06
CA THR A 203 -16.52 -7.97 -8.18
C THR A 203 -16.75 -6.47 -8.20
N VAL A 204 -17.81 -6.04 -8.87
CA VAL A 204 -18.41 -4.71 -8.69
C VAL A 204 -19.54 -4.73 -7.68
N LEU A 205 -20.10 -5.89 -7.34
CA LEU A 205 -21.28 -5.99 -6.47
C LEU A 205 -20.87 -6.38 -5.05
N LEU A 206 -20.97 -5.43 -4.12
CA LEU A 206 -20.69 -5.66 -2.70
C LEU A 206 -21.97 -5.94 -1.91
N PRO A 207 -22.07 -7.08 -1.22
CA PRO A 207 -23.10 -7.30 -0.21
C PRO A 207 -22.74 -6.56 1.07
N VAL A 208 -23.61 -5.68 1.55
CA VAL A 208 -23.37 -4.83 2.72
C VAL A 208 -24.43 -5.00 3.80
N GLU A 209 -24.12 -4.66 5.04
CA GLU A 209 -25.07 -4.73 6.16
C GLU A 209 -26.23 -3.73 5.99
N SER A 210 -25.94 -2.49 5.57
CA SER A 210 -26.93 -1.46 5.26
C SER A 210 -26.52 -0.64 4.04
N THR A 211 -27.52 -0.13 3.32
CA THR A 211 -27.34 0.84 2.23
C THR A 211 -27.74 2.26 2.65
N ASP A 212 -28.11 2.47 3.91
CA ASP A 212 -28.64 3.75 4.38
C ASP A 212 -27.59 4.87 4.26
N GLY A 213 -27.99 5.99 3.67
CA GLY A 213 -27.11 7.16 3.45
C GLY A 213 -26.22 7.09 2.20
N PHE A 214 -26.18 5.95 1.51
CA PHE A 214 -25.48 5.79 0.24
C PHE A 214 -26.40 6.04 -0.97
N GLN A 215 -25.85 6.65 -2.01
CA GLN A 215 -26.53 6.90 -3.28
C GLN A 215 -25.55 6.75 -4.46
N VAL A 216 -26.10 6.71 -5.67
CA VAL A 216 -25.30 6.76 -6.91
C VAL A 216 -24.45 8.02 -6.94
N ASP A 217 -23.26 7.90 -7.51
CA ASP A 217 -22.19 8.90 -7.61
C ASP A 217 -21.45 9.21 -6.30
N ASP A 218 -21.87 8.66 -5.15
CA ASP A 218 -21.09 8.78 -3.92
C ASP A 218 -19.70 8.14 -4.08
N PHE A 219 -18.70 8.86 -3.58
CA PHE A 219 -17.34 8.36 -3.47
C PHE A 219 -17.15 7.63 -2.15
N VAL A 220 -16.49 6.47 -2.20
CA VAL A 220 -16.23 5.64 -1.02
C VAL A 220 -14.76 5.23 -0.94
N VAL A 221 -14.29 5.12 0.30
CA VAL A 221 -13.03 4.43 0.63
C VAL A 221 -13.41 3.11 1.28
N ILE A 222 -12.87 2.02 0.73
CA ILE A 222 -12.94 0.69 1.31
C ILE A 222 -11.65 0.47 2.09
N THR A 223 -11.80 0.10 3.36
CA THR A 223 -10.69 -0.21 4.25
C THR A 223 -10.77 -1.64 4.73
N PHE A 224 -9.62 -2.17 5.15
CA PHE A 224 -9.51 -3.44 5.85
C PHE A 224 -8.67 -3.24 7.12
N GLU A 225 -8.86 -4.10 8.10
CA GLU A 225 -7.99 -4.25 9.24
C GLU A 225 -6.93 -5.33 8.95
N THR A 226 -5.67 -5.03 9.21
CA THR A 226 -4.63 -6.06 9.17
C THR A 226 -4.77 -6.98 10.38
N THR A 227 -5.34 -8.17 10.16
CA THR A 227 -5.55 -9.18 11.21
C THR A 227 -4.45 -10.24 11.22
N GLU A 228 -4.39 -11.05 12.28
CA GLU A 228 -3.48 -12.21 12.30
C GLU A 228 -3.80 -13.20 11.16
N GLY A 229 -5.07 -13.35 10.80
CA GLY A 229 -5.50 -14.17 9.67
C GLY A 229 -4.95 -13.64 8.34
N PHE A 230 -4.99 -12.32 8.13
CA PHE A 230 -4.36 -11.69 6.98
C PHE A 230 -2.84 -11.89 6.98
N LEU A 231 -2.17 -11.63 8.11
CA LEU A 231 -0.72 -11.78 8.21
C LEU A 231 -0.26 -13.21 7.92
N LYS A 232 -0.95 -14.21 8.48
CA LYS A 232 -0.64 -15.62 8.31
C LYS A 232 -0.88 -16.09 6.88
N GLU A 233 -1.94 -15.62 6.22
CA GLU A 233 -2.19 -15.93 4.80
C GLU A 233 -1.00 -15.57 3.92
N HIS A 234 -0.31 -14.47 4.22
CA HIS A 234 0.82 -14.00 3.42
C HIS A 234 2.19 -14.51 3.92
N GLY A 235 2.23 -15.24 5.04
CA GLY A 235 3.49 -15.58 5.69
C GLY A 235 4.22 -14.38 6.33
N MET A 236 3.49 -13.32 6.65
CA MET A 236 4.02 -12.03 7.08
C MET A 236 3.83 -11.73 8.58
N GLN A 237 3.40 -12.72 9.37
CA GLN A 237 3.18 -12.62 10.83
C GLN A 237 4.35 -12.00 11.60
N ASN A 238 5.58 -12.23 11.16
CA ASN A 238 6.78 -11.67 11.79
C ASN A 238 7.20 -10.33 11.18
N LYS A 239 7.00 -10.19 9.86
CA LYS A 239 7.58 -9.12 9.04
C LYS A 239 6.68 -7.88 8.96
N TRP A 240 5.38 -8.05 9.17
CA TRP A 240 4.36 -7.00 9.21
C TRP A 240 3.65 -6.92 10.57
N ALA A 241 4.19 -7.48 11.65
CA ALA A 241 3.55 -7.45 12.96
C ALA A 241 3.21 -6.02 13.44
N SER A 242 4.00 -5.02 13.06
CA SER A 242 3.74 -3.59 13.34
C SER A 242 2.48 -3.02 12.64
N ARG A 243 1.84 -3.82 11.78
CA ARG A 243 0.61 -3.48 11.06
C ARG A 243 -0.62 -4.11 11.71
N LEU A 244 -0.46 -5.07 12.61
CA LEU A 244 -1.56 -5.74 13.27
C LEU A 244 -2.53 -4.74 13.92
N GLY A 245 -3.82 -4.87 13.65
CA GLY A 245 -4.87 -3.96 14.11
C GLY A 245 -4.97 -2.64 13.33
N LYS A 246 -4.09 -2.36 12.36
CA LYS A 246 -4.17 -1.13 11.55
C LYS A 246 -5.30 -1.24 10.53
N VAL A 247 -6.14 -0.20 10.49
CA VAL A 247 -7.20 -0.02 9.50
C VAL A 247 -6.72 0.87 8.36
N GLU A 248 -6.69 0.33 7.15
CA GLU A 248 -6.01 0.98 6.03
C GLU A 248 -6.84 0.97 4.74
N PRO A 249 -6.70 2.00 3.90
CA PRO A 249 -7.38 2.04 2.61
C PRO A 249 -6.80 1.00 1.66
N ILE A 250 -7.69 0.20 1.06
CA ILE A 250 -7.35 -0.71 -0.03
C ILE A 250 -7.93 -0.22 -1.36
N PHE A 251 -9.18 0.27 -1.37
CA PHE A 251 -9.85 0.71 -2.59
C PHE A 251 -10.49 2.09 -2.48
N TYR A 252 -10.27 2.91 -3.51
CA TYR A 252 -11.00 4.15 -3.78
C TYR A 252 -12.02 3.88 -4.89
N ARG A 253 -13.31 4.05 -4.62
CA ARG A 253 -14.40 3.67 -5.54
C ARG A 253 -15.48 4.73 -5.61
N GLN A 254 -16.32 4.61 -6.63
CA GLN A 254 -17.56 5.37 -6.76
C GLN A 254 -18.74 4.39 -6.85
N ILE A 255 -19.86 4.73 -6.21
CA ILE A 255 -21.09 3.93 -6.26
C ILE A 255 -21.83 4.22 -7.57
N VAL A 256 -22.19 3.17 -8.31
CA VAL A 256 -22.99 3.28 -9.55
C VAL A 256 -24.40 2.74 -9.42
N ALA A 257 -24.68 1.91 -8.40
CA ALA A 257 -26.02 1.46 -8.06
C ALA A 257 -26.14 1.13 -6.57
N VAL A 258 -27.35 1.28 -6.04
CA VAL A 258 -27.73 0.94 -4.67
C VAL A 258 -29.01 0.11 -4.72
N ASP A 259 -29.01 -1.05 -4.07
CA ASP A 259 -30.20 -1.89 -3.92
C ASP A 259 -30.46 -2.15 -2.43
N PRO A 260 -31.38 -1.38 -1.79
CA PRO A 260 -31.71 -1.57 -0.38
C PRO A 260 -32.39 -2.91 -0.08
N LYS A 261 -33.08 -3.50 -1.06
CA LYS A 261 -33.79 -4.77 -0.87
C LYS A 261 -32.82 -5.94 -0.84
N ALA A 262 -31.86 -5.96 -1.76
CA ALA A 262 -30.79 -6.97 -1.80
C ALA A 262 -29.63 -6.67 -0.83
N ARG A 263 -29.61 -5.45 -0.27
CA ARG A 263 -28.52 -4.88 0.53
C ARG A 263 -27.19 -4.94 -0.19
N THR A 264 -27.16 -4.32 -1.37
CA THR A 264 -25.95 -4.30 -2.20
C THR A 264 -25.60 -2.89 -2.66
N LEU A 265 -24.30 -2.63 -2.75
CA LEU A 265 -23.72 -1.48 -3.42
C LEU A 265 -22.97 -1.96 -4.66
N THR A 266 -23.19 -1.34 -5.81
CA THR A 266 -22.40 -1.60 -7.02
C THR A 266 -21.34 -0.52 -7.20
N LEU A 267 -20.08 -0.93 -7.36
CA LEU A 267 -18.89 -0.11 -7.57
C LEU A 267 -18.65 0.18 -9.05
N ASP A 268 -17.94 1.27 -9.35
CA ASP A 268 -17.56 1.65 -10.70
C ASP A 268 -16.41 0.82 -11.31
N ILE A 269 -15.61 0.17 -10.47
CA ILE A 269 -14.46 -0.66 -10.85
C ILE A 269 -14.46 -1.93 -9.99
N PRO A 270 -14.21 -3.13 -10.56
CA PRO A 270 -14.08 -4.35 -9.78
C PRO A 270 -13.07 -4.23 -8.63
N THR A 271 -13.32 -4.93 -7.52
CA THR A 271 -12.29 -5.16 -6.49
C THR A 271 -11.09 -5.86 -7.11
N ARG A 272 -9.88 -5.53 -6.63
CA ARG A 272 -8.61 -6.07 -7.15
C ARG A 272 -7.99 -7.15 -6.26
N TYR A 273 -8.67 -7.49 -5.17
CA TYR A 273 -8.20 -8.40 -4.15
C TYR A 273 -9.40 -8.95 -3.38
N PRO A 274 -9.34 -10.19 -2.84
CA PRO A 274 -10.38 -10.72 -1.97
C PRO A 274 -10.67 -9.82 -0.77
N LEU A 275 -11.96 -9.68 -0.43
CA LEU A 275 -12.42 -8.95 0.74
C LEU A 275 -13.08 -9.96 1.70
N LYS A 276 -12.38 -10.34 2.76
CA LYS A 276 -12.82 -11.37 3.72
C LYS A 276 -13.39 -10.73 4.96
N LEU A 277 -14.49 -11.27 5.50
CA LEU A 277 -15.14 -10.73 6.71
C LEU A 277 -14.19 -10.64 7.90
N ARG A 278 -13.28 -11.61 8.04
CA ARG A 278 -12.28 -11.63 9.11
C ARG A 278 -11.37 -10.39 9.14
N ASP A 279 -11.26 -9.66 8.03
CA ASP A 279 -10.37 -8.48 7.87
C ASP A 279 -11.13 -7.15 8.07
N ASP A 280 -12.26 -7.19 8.79
CA ASP A 280 -13.16 -6.07 9.14
C ASP A 280 -13.41 -5.04 8.02
N ILE A 281 -13.84 -5.54 6.87
CA ILE A 281 -13.99 -4.72 5.66
C ILE A 281 -15.08 -3.66 5.85
N THR A 282 -14.66 -2.40 5.77
CA THR A 282 -15.52 -1.23 5.99
C THR A 282 -15.60 -0.39 4.72
N ILE A 283 -16.82 0.04 4.37
CA ILE A 283 -17.10 0.92 3.24
C ILE A 283 -17.56 2.26 3.80
N THR A 284 -16.74 3.30 3.64
CA THR A 284 -17.03 4.64 4.18
C THR A 284 -17.25 5.63 3.06
N LYS A 285 -18.38 6.35 3.09
CA LYS A 285 -18.62 7.47 2.17
C LYS A 285 -17.69 8.64 2.47
N THR A 286 -17.27 9.33 1.42
CA THR A 286 -16.39 10.49 1.48
C THR A 286 -17.06 11.72 0.89
N GLU A 287 -16.55 12.91 1.24
CA GLU A 287 -16.80 14.11 0.45
C GLU A 287 -16.22 13.93 -0.96
N ALA A 288 -16.75 14.67 -1.94
CA ALA A 288 -16.25 14.59 -3.30
C ALA A 288 -14.76 14.97 -3.35
N PRO A 289 -13.86 14.10 -3.85
CA PRO A 289 -12.45 14.41 -4.00
C PRO A 289 -12.24 15.50 -5.05
N ILE A 290 -11.08 16.15 -5.00
CA ILE A 290 -10.65 17.09 -6.05
C ILE A 290 -10.57 16.34 -7.38
N THR A 291 -11.08 16.95 -8.44
CA THR A 291 -11.21 16.30 -9.75
C THR A 291 -11.06 17.27 -10.93
N GLU A 292 -10.86 16.74 -12.14
CA GLU A 292 -10.70 17.54 -13.36
C GLU A 292 -9.55 18.56 -13.28
N VAL A 293 -8.45 18.19 -12.62
CA VAL A 293 -7.22 18.99 -12.58
C VAL A 293 -6.29 18.58 -13.72
N GLY A 294 -5.75 19.56 -14.44
CA GLY A 294 -4.82 19.33 -15.54
C GLY A 294 -3.48 20.02 -15.33
N LEU A 295 -2.37 19.32 -15.60
CA LEU A 295 -1.03 19.90 -15.75
C LEU A 295 -0.56 19.67 -17.19
N GLU A 296 -0.40 20.73 -17.97
CA GLU A 296 -0.14 20.60 -19.41
C GLU A 296 0.94 21.50 -19.99
N ASP A 297 1.72 20.95 -20.92
CA ASP A 297 2.52 21.70 -21.90
C ASP A 297 3.59 22.62 -21.27
N PHE A 298 4.39 22.11 -20.34
CA PHE A 298 5.52 22.86 -19.76
C PHE A 298 6.68 21.94 -19.40
N SER A 299 7.83 22.55 -19.09
CA SER A 299 8.97 21.88 -18.49
C SER A 299 9.17 22.34 -17.04
N ILE A 300 9.67 21.45 -16.20
CA ILE A 300 9.85 21.67 -14.76
C ILE A 300 11.26 21.30 -14.31
N ALA A 301 11.86 22.07 -13.42
CA ALA A 301 13.20 21.76 -12.90
C ALA A 301 13.46 22.38 -11.53
N ASN A 302 14.48 21.87 -10.84
CA ASN A 302 15.10 22.51 -9.68
C ASN A 302 16.46 23.10 -10.05
N ILE A 303 16.88 24.12 -9.31
CA ILE A 303 18.30 24.42 -9.11
C ILE A 303 19.00 23.18 -8.53
N GLU A 304 20.23 22.94 -8.96
CA GLU A 304 21.10 21.93 -8.36
C GLU A 304 21.51 22.36 -6.94
N ASN A 305 21.46 21.44 -5.98
CA ASN A 305 21.97 21.69 -4.63
C ASN A 305 23.51 21.71 -4.68
N SER A 306 24.10 22.81 -4.19
CA SER A 306 25.53 23.08 -4.30
C SER A 306 26.37 22.40 -3.21
N LYS A 307 25.72 21.83 -2.18
CA LYS A 307 26.40 21.19 -1.05
C LYS A 307 26.97 19.81 -1.42
N PRO A 308 28.01 19.34 -0.71
CA PRO A 308 28.48 17.97 -0.85
C PRO A 308 27.52 16.97 -0.17
N GLY A 309 27.77 15.68 -0.37
CA GLY A 309 27.05 14.59 0.32
C GLY A 309 25.82 14.11 -0.45
N LEU A 310 26.01 13.05 -1.25
CA LEU A 310 24.98 12.35 -2.00
C LEU A 310 25.00 10.83 -1.72
N GLY A 311 25.58 10.44 -0.59
CA GLY A 311 25.65 9.06 -0.12
C GLY A 311 24.28 8.49 0.27
N GLU A 312 24.22 7.16 0.41
CA GLU A 312 22.98 6.42 0.63
C GLU A 312 22.16 6.95 1.82
N ASP A 313 22.80 7.27 2.94
CA ASP A 313 22.17 7.74 4.18
C ASP A 313 22.26 9.26 4.42
N ASP A 314 22.78 10.03 3.45
CA ASP A 314 22.99 11.47 3.62
C ASP A 314 21.67 12.26 3.84
N PHE A 315 20.51 11.67 3.55
CA PHE A 315 19.20 12.22 3.90
C PHE A 315 19.02 12.49 5.41
N LYS A 316 19.85 11.86 6.26
CA LYS A 316 19.91 12.03 7.72
C LYS A 316 20.98 13.04 8.17
N VAL A 317 21.89 13.43 7.29
CA VAL A 317 23.09 14.20 7.65
C VAL A 317 22.87 15.67 7.31
N GLU A 318 22.48 16.45 8.32
CA GLU A 318 22.28 17.90 8.19
C GLU A 318 23.49 18.58 7.53
N GLY A 319 23.22 19.52 6.63
CA GLY A 319 24.25 20.24 5.88
C GLY A 319 24.74 19.55 4.61
N THR A 320 24.24 18.36 4.26
CA THR A 320 24.51 17.71 2.97
C THR A 320 23.44 18.03 1.92
N ALA A 321 23.80 17.88 0.64
CA ALA A 321 22.82 17.95 -0.46
C ALA A 321 21.75 16.86 -0.35
N GLY A 322 22.12 15.66 0.12
CA GLY A 322 21.20 14.56 0.35
C GLY A 322 20.12 14.90 1.38
N TYR A 323 20.49 15.50 2.51
CA TYR A 323 19.55 15.97 3.53
C TYR A 323 18.58 17.03 2.98
N GLU A 324 19.11 18.02 2.27
CA GLU A 324 18.31 19.14 1.75
C GLU A 324 17.43 18.77 0.55
N SER A 325 17.77 17.69 -0.16
CA SER A 325 17.01 17.16 -1.30
C SER A 325 16.03 16.05 -0.89
N ASP A 326 16.10 15.56 0.35
CA ASP A 326 15.34 14.41 0.81
C ASP A 326 13.84 14.59 0.60
N ASN A 327 13.22 13.70 -0.18
CA ASN A 327 11.81 13.73 -0.55
C ASN A 327 11.34 15.05 -1.20
N ALA A 328 12.25 15.81 -1.84
CA ALA A 328 11.89 16.90 -2.74
C ALA A 328 11.17 16.34 -3.98
N LYS A 329 10.01 16.89 -4.36
CA LYS A 329 9.15 16.35 -5.44
C LYS A 329 8.93 17.38 -6.52
N ALA A 330 9.01 16.97 -7.79
CA ALA A 330 8.61 17.82 -8.89
C ALA A 330 7.08 18.01 -8.91
N ILE A 331 6.32 16.91 -8.86
CA ILE A 331 4.84 16.94 -8.88
C ILE A 331 4.30 15.91 -7.88
N ASN A 332 3.40 16.35 -7.02
CA ASN A 332 2.72 15.49 -6.06
C ASN A 332 1.20 15.61 -6.22
N MET A 333 0.53 14.54 -6.68
CA MET A 333 -0.92 14.48 -6.77
C MET A 333 -1.47 13.66 -5.60
N ILE A 334 -2.29 14.27 -4.76
CA ILE A 334 -2.70 13.71 -3.47
C ILE A 334 -4.22 13.66 -3.36
N ALA A 335 -4.80 12.48 -3.17
CA ALA A 335 -6.25 12.29 -2.97
C ALA A 335 -7.13 12.93 -4.07
N VAL A 336 -6.66 12.88 -5.31
CA VAL A 336 -7.31 13.48 -6.49
C VAL A 336 -7.82 12.38 -7.41
N THR A 337 -8.94 12.64 -8.11
CA THR A 337 -9.52 11.71 -9.07
C THR A 337 -9.76 12.32 -10.47
N ASN A 338 -9.84 11.48 -11.51
CA ASN A 338 -10.19 11.87 -12.89
C ASN A 338 -9.46 13.16 -13.33
N SER A 339 -8.13 13.13 -13.24
CA SER A 339 -7.26 14.28 -13.50
C SER A 339 -6.08 13.83 -14.37
N TRP A 340 -5.27 14.75 -14.87
CA TRP A 340 -4.21 14.39 -15.83
C TRP A 340 -2.97 15.26 -15.78
N ILE A 341 -1.86 14.66 -16.24
CA ILE A 341 -0.60 15.33 -16.55
C ILE A 341 -0.26 14.99 -18.00
N ARG A 342 -0.06 15.98 -18.87
CA ARG A 342 0.18 15.73 -20.29
C ARG A 342 1.26 16.65 -20.87
N ASN A 343 2.16 16.10 -21.67
CA ASN A 343 3.23 16.86 -22.34
C ASN A 343 4.04 17.69 -21.35
N VAL A 344 4.51 17.05 -20.27
CA VAL A 344 5.39 17.67 -19.27
C VAL A 344 6.78 17.04 -19.36
N SER A 345 7.84 17.80 -19.20
CA SER A 345 9.19 17.23 -19.15
C SER A 345 10.04 17.88 -18.06
N THR A 346 10.98 17.14 -17.49
CA THR A 346 12.11 17.81 -16.83
C THR A 346 13.09 18.35 -17.86
N TYR A 347 13.91 19.32 -17.47
CA TYR A 347 14.98 19.87 -18.31
C TYR A 347 16.18 20.21 -17.44
N LYS A 348 17.38 20.33 -18.04
CA LYS A 348 18.58 20.80 -17.34
C LYS A 348 18.63 22.33 -17.38
N PRO A 349 18.47 23.03 -16.24
CA PRO A 349 18.63 24.48 -16.18
C PRO A 349 20.05 24.91 -16.55
N PRO A 350 20.22 26.11 -17.14
CA PRO A 350 21.54 26.73 -17.25
C PRO A 350 22.19 26.86 -15.87
N GLY A 351 23.41 26.34 -15.72
CA GLY A 351 24.15 26.34 -14.46
C GLY A 351 24.20 24.97 -13.77
N ASN A 352 23.23 24.08 -14.00
CA ASN A 352 23.29 22.72 -13.48
C ASN A 352 24.29 21.87 -14.30
N ALA A 353 25.06 21.03 -13.63
CA ALA A 353 26.03 20.13 -14.26
C ALA A 353 25.30 19.07 -15.10
N THR A 354 24.49 18.24 -14.43
CA THR A 354 23.77 17.10 -15.03
C THR A 354 22.31 17.02 -14.60
N TYR A 355 21.95 17.55 -13.43
CA TYR A 355 20.67 17.25 -12.79
C TYR A 355 19.54 18.16 -13.26
N HIS A 356 18.34 17.59 -13.37
CA HIS A 356 17.13 18.33 -13.71
C HIS A 356 16.27 18.62 -12.47
N ILE A 357 16.23 17.68 -11.52
CA ILE A 357 15.43 17.76 -10.30
C ILE A 357 16.25 17.30 -9.10
N LEU A 358 15.83 17.67 -7.88
CA LEU A 358 16.60 17.33 -6.68
C LEU A 358 16.43 15.87 -6.23
N SER A 359 15.23 15.29 -6.33
CA SER A 359 15.01 13.90 -5.89
C SER A 359 13.88 13.16 -6.63
N LYS A 360 12.61 13.39 -6.29
CA LYS A 360 11.46 12.64 -6.82
C LYS A 360 10.79 13.36 -7.98
N GLY A 361 10.31 12.57 -8.95
CA GLY A 361 9.55 13.07 -10.11
C GLY A 361 8.07 13.26 -9.77
N ILE A 362 7.22 12.33 -10.23
CA ILE A 362 5.77 12.32 -10.00
C ILE A 362 5.42 11.29 -8.91
N ILE A 363 4.60 11.72 -7.95
CA ILE A 363 3.92 10.83 -7.00
C ILE A 363 2.42 10.90 -7.23
N LEU A 364 1.80 9.73 -7.37
CA LEU A 364 0.35 9.53 -7.42
C LEU A 364 -0.12 8.97 -6.08
N ASP A 365 -0.29 9.84 -5.09
CA ASP A 365 -0.55 9.50 -3.70
C ASP A 365 -2.05 9.41 -3.37
N ARG A 366 -2.55 8.22 -3.02
CA ARG A 366 -3.98 7.97 -2.73
C ARG A 366 -4.92 8.48 -3.83
N THR A 367 -4.46 8.47 -5.07
CA THR A 367 -5.20 8.96 -6.24
C THR A 367 -6.10 7.90 -6.85
N LYS A 368 -7.04 8.31 -7.72
CA LYS A 368 -7.88 7.40 -8.50
C LYS A 368 -8.05 7.87 -9.94
N ASN A 369 -7.77 7.04 -10.95
CA ASN A 369 -8.03 7.38 -12.35
C ASN A 369 -7.30 8.64 -12.85
N ILE A 370 -6.01 8.78 -12.50
CA ILE A 370 -5.13 9.79 -13.09
C ILE A 370 -4.54 9.27 -14.40
N THR A 371 -4.46 10.10 -15.44
CA THR A 371 -3.65 9.80 -16.63
C THR A 371 -2.41 10.69 -16.70
N VAL A 372 -1.24 10.08 -16.78
CA VAL A 372 0.03 10.73 -17.13
C VAL A 372 0.39 10.33 -18.56
N ASP A 373 0.43 11.27 -19.49
CA ASP A 373 0.61 11.01 -20.93
C ASP A 373 1.74 11.85 -21.52
N ASN A 374 2.69 11.20 -22.20
CA ASN A 374 3.83 11.86 -22.84
C ASN A 374 4.62 12.74 -21.85
N VAL A 375 4.97 12.15 -20.69
CA VAL A 375 5.75 12.83 -19.65
C VAL A 375 7.16 12.25 -19.57
N THR A 376 8.16 13.11 -19.42
CA THR A 376 9.56 12.70 -19.27
C THR A 376 10.14 13.24 -17.98
N MET A 377 10.60 12.34 -17.11
CA MET A 377 11.29 12.66 -15.86
C MET A 377 12.70 12.09 -15.94
N GLN A 378 13.71 12.87 -15.57
CA GLN A 378 15.12 12.50 -15.76
C GLN A 378 16.03 13.12 -14.71
N TYR A 379 17.16 12.45 -14.47
CA TYR A 379 18.34 12.96 -13.76
C TYR A 379 18.05 13.64 -12.41
N PRO A 380 17.54 12.90 -11.42
CA PRO A 380 17.46 13.39 -10.06
C PRO A 380 18.87 13.48 -9.44
N GLN A 381 19.14 14.54 -8.68
CA GLN A 381 20.43 14.75 -8.02
C GLN A 381 20.66 13.73 -6.91
N TYR A 382 19.75 13.68 -5.93
CA TYR A 382 19.85 12.77 -4.82
C TYR A 382 19.11 11.46 -5.09
N ARG A 383 19.86 10.35 -4.98
CA ARG A 383 19.41 8.97 -5.27
C ARG A 383 19.74 8.02 -4.12
N GLY A 384 19.80 8.54 -2.89
CA GLY A 384 19.99 7.71 -1.68
C GLY A 384 18.70 7.04 -1.20
N ALA A 385 18.74 6.53 0.03
CA ALA A 385 17.64 5.83 0.70
C ALA A 385 16.39 6.73 0.95
N ASN A 386 15.43 6.25 1.73
CA ASN A 386 14.20 6.98 2.09
C ASN A 386 13.30 7.38 0.90
N GLY A 387 13.34 6.59 -0.17
CA GLY A 387 12.55 6.81 -1.38
C GLY A 387 13.15 7.83 -2.36
N ASN A 388 14.35 8.36 -2.13
CA ASN A 388 14.91 9.40 -2.99
C ASN A 388 15.26 8.90 -4.40
N GLY A 389 15.13 9.77 -5.40
CA GLY A 389 15.45 9.45 -6.80
C GLY A 389 14.39 8.65 -7.55
N TYR A 390 13.17 8.52 -7.01
CA TYR A 390 12.07 7.80 -7.67
C TYR A 390 11.37 8.74 -8.66
N LEU A 391 11.35 8.38 -9.94
CA LEU A 391 10.82 9.28 -10.97
C LEU A 391 9.31 9.17 -11.15
N TYR A 392 8.75 7.98 -10.96
CA TYR A 392 7.31 7.76 -10.95
C TYR A 392 6.94 6.80 -9.82
N GLN A 393 5.93 7.17 -9.03
CA GLN A 393 5.48 6.36 -7.91
C GLN A 393 3.95 6.24 -7.90
N PHE A 394 3.46 5.00 -7.94
CA PHE A 394 2.06 4.65 -7.77
C PHE A 394 1.77 4.31 -6.30
N ILE A 395 0.90 5.08 -5.66
CA ILE A 395 0.35 4.80 -4.30
C ILE A 395 -1.20 4.94 -4.33
N GLY A 396 -1.78 4.92 -5.52
CA GLY A 396 -3.22 5.09 -5.77
C GLY A 396 -3.80 3.96 -6.63
N ASN A 397 -5.09 4.08 -6.93
CA ASN A 397 -5.88 3.09 -7.65
C ASN A 397 -6.07 3.44 -9.12
N ASP A 398 -5.98 2.43 -10.00
CA ASP A 398 -6.45 2.49 -11.39
C ASP A 398 -5.93 3.74 -12.15
N ASN A 399 -4.67 4.11 -11.94
CA ASN A 399 -4.00 5.19 -12.65
C ASN A 399 -3.33 4.67 -13.93
N LEU A 400 -3.20 5.52 -14.95
CA LEU A 400 -2.57 5.20 -16.22
C LEU A 400 -1.36 6.10 -16.46
N ILE A 401 -0.17 5.54 -16.50
CA ILE A 401 1.02 6.22 -17.03
C ILE A 401 1.28 5.65 -18.42
N LYS A 402 1.28 6.49 -19.45
CA LYS A 402 1.50 6.06 -20.83
C LYS A 402 2.44 6.95 -21.63
N ASN A 403 3.09 6.37 -22.63
CA ASN A 403 4.01 7.07 -23.53
C ASN A 403 5.10 7.87 -22.78
N SER A 404 5.44 7.45 -21.56
CA SER A 404 6.23 8.26 -20.63
C SER A 404 7.62 7.67 -20.45
N ARG A 405 8.58 8.51 -20.05
CA ARG A 405 10.00 8.18 -20.01
C ARG A 405 10.60 8.48 -18.64
N ALA A 406 11.41 7.55 -18.16
CA ALA A 406 12.26 7.67 -16.96
C ALA A 406 13.72 7.47 -17.36
N VAL A 407 14.63 8.41 -17.00
CA VAL A 407 16.06 8.27 -17.36
C VAL A 407 16.96 8.64 -16.18
N GLY A 408 17.94 7.78 -15.87
CA GLY A 408 18.94 8.06 -14.83
C GLY A 408 18.38 8.02 -13.41
N ALA A 409 17.27 7.33 -13.19
CA ALA A 409 16.58 7.23 -11.90
C ALA A 409 17.40 6.47 -10.84
N ARG A 410 16.95 6.54 -9.57
CA ARG A 410 17.27 5.47 -8.61
C ARG A 410 16.44 4.24 -8.98
N HIS A 411 15.12 4.33 -8.81
CA HIS A 411 14.11 3.43 -9.39
C HIS A 411 13.27 4.22 -10.39
N SER A 412 13.07 3.67 -11.60
CA SER A 412 12.36 4.37 -12.68
C SER A 412 10.87 4.51 -12.35
N PHE A 413 10.21 3.40 -12.09
CA PHE A 413 8.81 3.31 -11.67
C PHE A 413 8.73 2.46 -10.40
N THR A 414 7.89 2.87 -9.46
CA THR A 414 7.67 2.15 -8.20
C THR A 414 6.19 2.03 -7.89
N TYR A 415 5.80 0.92 -7.27
CA TYR A 415 4.45 0.67 -6.76
C TYR A 415 4.54 0.46 -5.26
N ALA A 416 3.69 1.11 -4.47
CA ALA A 416 3.77 1.02 -3.02
C ALA A 416 2.41 1.05 -2.34
N ASN A 417 2.31 0.30 -1.25
CA ASN A 417 1.21 0.15 -0.31
C ASN A 417 0.04 -0.67 -0.87
N PHE A 418 -0.83 -1.12 0.03
CA PHE A 418 -2.08 -1.82 -0.31
C PHE A 418 -2.96 -1.01 -1.29
N SER A 419 -2.84 0.31 -1.26
CA SER A 419 -3.57 1.21 -2.15
C SER A 419 -2.99 1.29 -3.58
N ALA A 420 -1.81 0.74 -3.88
CA ALA A 420 -1.31 0.66 -5.24
C ALA A 420 -1.90 -0.55 -5.97
N ASN A 421 -3.08 -0.39 -6.57
CA ASN A 421 -3.73 -1.47 -7.30
C ASN A 421 -4.45 -1.02 -8.58
N GLY A 422 -4.58 -1.93 -9.54
CA GLY A 422 -5.23 -1.66 -10.83
C GLY A 422 -4.47 -0.67 -11.74
N ASN A 423 -3.26 -0.23 -11.36
CA ASN A 423 -2.51 0.76 -12.14
C ASN A 423 -1.96 0.15 -13.42
N VAL A 424 -1.81 0.98 -14.45
CA VAL A 424 -1.30 0.59 -15.77
C VAL A 424 -0.13 1.46 -16.17
N LEU A 425 1.00 0.83 -16.50
CA LEU A 425 2.14 1.44 -17.20
C LEU A 425 2.13 0.96 -18.65
N LEU A 426 1.85 1.86 -19.60
CA LEU A 426 1.59 1.52 -21.00
C LEU A 426 2.59 2.18 -21.95
N ASP A 427 3.15 1.41 -22.89
CA ASP A 427 4.02 1.92 -23.97
C ASP A 427 5.11 2.90 -23.48
N SER A 428 5.63 2.64 -22.29
CA SER A 428 6.57 3.53 -21.59
C SER A 428 8.00 3.00 -21.68
N TYR A 429 8.95 3.83 -21.29
CA TYR A 429 10.37 3.56 -21.47
C TYR A 429 11.17 3.93 -20.22
N SER A 430 12.14 3.08 -19.85
CA SER A 430 13.16 3.41 -18.88
C SER A 430 14.57 3.16 -19.36
N GLU A 431 15.50 3.96 -18.83
CA GLU A 431 16.91 3.87 -19.20
C GLU A 431 17.86 4.22 -18.05
N ASN A 432 18.91 3.39 -17.94
CA ASN A 432 20.06 3.59 -17.05
C ASN A 432 19.64 3.90 -15.61
N SER A 433 18.73 3.10 -15.05
CA SER A 433 18.38 3.17 -13.64
C SER A 433 19.56 2.69 -12.77
N PHE A 434 19.61 3.13 -11.52
CA PHE A 434 20.59 2.61 -10.55
C PHE A 434 20.11 1.28 -9.95
N TYR A 435 18.81 1.18 -9.72
CA TYR A 435 18.10 -0.01 -9.30
C TYR A 435 16.87 -0.21 -10.20
N LEU A 436 16.37 -1.45 -10.20
CA LEU A 436 15.31 -1.90 -11.10
C LEU A 436 13.99 -1.17 -10.86
N THR A 437 13.15 -1.03 -11.88
CA THR A 437 11.71 -0.76 -11.68
C THR A 437 11.12 -1.82 -10.75
N ASP A 438 10.48 -1.44 -9.65
CA ASP A 438 10.13 -2.40 -8.60
C ASP A 438 8.88 -2.08 -7.79
N PHE A 439 8.61 -2.94 -6.82
CA PHE A 439 7.49 -2.86 -5.89
C PHE A 439 8.04 -2.69 -4.46
N HIS A 440 7.41 -1.82 -3.68
CA HIS A 440 7.79 -1.44 -2.32
C HIS A 440 6.61 -1.60 -1.34
N MET A 441 6.90 -1.61 -0.02
CA MET A 441 5.94 -1.75 1.09
C MET A 441 4.54 -1.30 0.70
N TYR A 442 3.47 -2.04 0.88
CA TYR A 442 3.31 -3.46 1.17
C TYR A 442 2.63 -4.07 -0.05
N LEU A 443 1.97 -5.22 0.10
CA LEU A 443 1.26 -5.95 -0.96
C LEU A 443 0.42 -5.05 -1.90
N SER A 444 1.02 -4.65 -3.02
CA SER A 444 0.32 -3.94 -4.10
C SER A 444 -0.31 -4.97 -5.04
N MET A 445 -1.58 -4.79 -5.42
CA MET A 445 -2.33 -5.87 -6.08
C MET A 445 -2.67 -5.53 -7.53
N ALA A 446 -2.57 -6.51 -8.42
CA ALA A 446 -3.11 -6.44 -9.78
C ALA A 446 -2.73 -5.14 -10.50
N ASN A 447 -1.43 -4.90 -10.69
CA ASN A 447 -0.93 -3.83 -11.55
C ASN A 447 -0.49 -4.40 -12.90
N LEU A 448 -0.64 -3.63 -13.98
CA LEU A 448 -0.28 -4.05 -15.34
C LEU A 448 0.87 -3.19 -15.88
N ILE A 449 1.95 -3.85 -16.29
CA ILE A 449 3.03 -3.25 -17.05
C ILE A 449 2.95 -3.80 -18.48
N ASP A 450 2.53 -2.96 -19.42
CA ASP A 450 2.15 -3.34 -20.79
C ASP A 450 3.00 -2.60 -21.82
N ASN A 451 3.68 -3.33 -22.71
CA ASN A 451 4.60 -2.79 -23.72
C ASN A 451 5.72 -1.89 -23.15
N PHE A 452 6.19 -2.21 -21.94
CA PHE A 452 7.28 -1.46 -21.33
C PHE A 452 8.63 -1.79 -21.97
N THR A 453 9.40 -0.76 -22.32
CA THR A 453 10.74 -0.92 -22.88
C THR A 453 11.80 -0.57 -21.84
N VAL A 454 12.71 -1.51 -21.57
CA VAL A 454 13.82 -1.33 -20.64
C VAL A 454 15.16 -1.31 -21.37
N ASN A 455 16.03 -0.35 -21.02
CA ASN A 455 17.36 -0.20 -21.59
C ASN A 455 18.40 0.07 -20.48
N GLY A 456 19.09 -0.97 -20.02
CA GLY A 456 19.90 -0.85 -18.80
C GLY A 456 19.03 -0.65 -17.57
N ASP A 457 17.82 -1.23 -17.58
CA ASP A 457 16.85 -1.32 -16.50
C ASP A 457 16.20 -2.72 -16.59
N ALA A 458 15.46 -3.12 -15.56
CA ALA A 458 14.67 -4.35 -15.51
C ALA A 458 13.52 -4.17 -14.50
N ILE A 459 12.61 -5.14 -14.43
CA ILE A 459 11.53 -5.17 -13.45
C ILE A 459 11.85 -6.18 -12.35
N SER A 460 11.63 -5.81 -11.08
CA SER A 460 11.79 -6.70 -9.91
C SER A 460 10.53 -6.72 -9.05
N ALA A 461 9.90 -7.88 -8.95
CA ALA A 461 8.69 -8.14 -8.17
C ALA A 461 8.92 -9.28 -7.17
N ILE A 462 9.93 -9.12 -6.32
CA ILE A 462 10.40 -10.15 -5.38
C ILE A 462 10.17 -9.76 -3.93
N THR A 463 10.16 -10.73 -3.03
CA THR A 463 10.13 -10.47 -1.58
C THR A 463 11.29 -9.62 -1.10
N ARG A 464 11.05 -8.76 -0.09
CA ARG A 464 12.07 -7.83 0.43
C ARG A 464 12.14 -7.83 1.95
N ASP A 465 13.19 -8.45 2.51
CA ASP A 465 13.56 -8.31 3.93
C ASP A 465 14.33 -6.99 4.21
N TYR A 466 13.70 -5.87 3.83
CA TYR A 466 14.18 -4.52 4.07
C TYR A 466 13.08 -3.72 4.76
N GLY A 467 13.42 -2.78 5.64
CA GLY A 467 12.44 -1.93 6.32
C GLY A 467 12.98 -1.35 7.63
N SER A 468 12.18 -0.54 8.32
CA SER A 468 12.62 0.23 9.49
C SER A 468 12.87 -0.63 10.74
N SER A 469 12.26 -1.82 10.83
CA SER A 469 12.49 -2.77 11.92
C SER A 469 12.21 -4.22 11.47
N ALA A 470 12.46 -5.20 12.35
CA ALA A 470 12.16 -6.60 12.08
C ALA A 470 10.65 -6.87 11.86
N THR A 471 9.79 -6.09 12.53
CA THR A 471 8.32 -6.17 12.46
C THR A 471 7.70 -5.19 11.46
N ASN A 472 8.54 -4.38 10.81
CA ASN A 472 8.14 -3.43 9.77
C ASN A 472 9.05 -3.56 8.55
N ARG A 473 8.87 -4.66 7.82
CA ARG A 473 9.56 -4.96 6.56
C ARG A 473 8.63 -4.77 5.36
N HIS A 474 9.22 -4.56 4.19
CA HIS A 474 8.49 -4.52 2.92
C HIS A 474 7.71 -5.82 2.69
N GLY A 475 8.33 -6.98 2.94
CA GLY A 475 7.64 -8.27 2.89
C GLY A 475 7.41 -8.78 1.47
N VAL A 476 6.27 -9.45 1.26
CA VAL A 476 5.70 -9.69 -0.07
C VAL A 476 5.16 -8.37 -0.64
N VAL A 477 5.66 -7.95 -1.81
CA VAL A 477 5.43 -6.58 -2.30
C VAL A 477 4.31 -6.49 -3.36
N THR A 478 3.93 -7.61 -3.97
CA THR A 478 2.87 -7.64 -4.97
C THR A 478 2.21 -9.02 -5.08
N THR A 479 1.00 -9.03 -5.65
CA THR A 479 0.24 -10.21 -6.08
C THR A 479 -0.55 -9.89 -7.35
N GLU A 480 -0.74 -10.89 -8.21
CA GLU A 480 -1.55 -10.84 -9.43
C GLU A 480 -1.15 -9.70 -10.40
N SER A 481 0.04 -9.13 -10.26
CA SER A 481 0.57 -8.14 -11.19
C SER A 481 1.07 -8.82 -12.47
N VAL A 482 0.82 -8.15 -13.59
CA VAL A 482 1.01 -8.69 -14.95
C VAL A 482 2.07 -7.88 -15.68
N PHE A 483 3.05 -8.59 -16.23
CA PHE A 483 4.05 -8.05 -17.15
C PHE A 483 3.73 -8.56 -18.56
N TRP A 484 3.25 -7.67 -19.42
CA TRP A 484 2.77 -7.99 -20.76
C TRP A 484 3.66 -7.37 -21.84
N ASN A 485 4.25 -8.20 -22.70
CA ASN A 485 5.01 -7.78 -23.88
C ASN A 485 6.22 -6.84 -23.59
N THR A 486 6.93 -7.09 -22.49
CA THR A 486 8.09 -6.28 -22.09
C THR A 486 9.23 -6.43 -23.10
N LYS A 487 9.85 -5.31 -23.50
CA LYS A 487 10.94 -5.26 -24.46
C LYS A 487 12.27 -4.88 -23.81
N GLY A 488 13.26 -5.75 -23.87
CA GLY A 488 14.62 -5.44 -23.43
C GLY A 488 15.53 -5.02 -24.57
N ILE A 489 16.13 -3.82 -24.44
CA ILE A 489 17.18 -3.34 -25.34
C ILE A 489 18.56 -3.76 -24.82
N ALA A 490 18.81 -3.55 -23.52
CA ALA A 490 20.02 -3.92 -22.81
C ALA A 490 19.67 -4.33 -21.38
N ALA A 491 20.39 -5.31 -20.85
CA ALA A 491 20.21 -5.79 -19.49
C ALA A 491 20.70 -4.74 -18.48
N HIS A 492 20.06 -4.68 -17.31
CA HIS A 492 20.61 -3.95 -16.18
C HIS A 492 21.91 -4.62 -15.71
N SER A 493 22.90 -3.84 -15.27
CA SER A 493 24.24 -4.35 -14.92
C SER A 493 24.22 -5.38 -13.78
N SER A 494 23.27 -5.26 -12.84
CA SER A 494 23.08 -6.20 -11.73
C SER A 494 22.33 -7.49 -12.12
N LYS A 495 21.73 -7.56 -13.31
CA LYS A 495 20.94 -8.70 -13.79
C LYS A 495 21.26 -9.05 -15.25
N PRO A 496 22.44 -9.60 -15.54
CA PRO A 496 22.80 -9.97 -16.91
C PRO A 496 21.77 -10.93 -17.54
N GLY A 497 21.29 -10.62 -18.74
CA GLY A 497 20.38 -11.48 -19.51
C GLY A 497 18.91 -11.47 -19.07
N VAL A 498 18.58 -10.87 -17.92
CA VAL A 498 17.23 -10.88 -17.34
C VAL A 498 16.63 -9.46 -17.37
N ILE A 499 15.37 -9.35 -17.79
CA ILE A 499 14.62 -8.08 -17.79
C ILE A 499 13.43 -8.09 -16.84
N ILE A 500 13.03 -9.26 -16.33
CA ILE A 500 11.99 -9.40 -15.31
C ILE A 500 12.41 -10.49 -14.33
N GLU A 501 12.36 -10.17 -13.04
CA GLU A 501 12.37 -11.16 -11.96
C GLU A 501 11.10 -11.02 -11.13
N SER A 502 10.48 -12.14 -10.78
CA SER A 502 9.17 -12.13 -10.12
C SER A 502 9.02 -13.32 -9.17
N GLU A 503 8.52 -13.01 -7.98
CA GLU A 503 8.21 -13.92 -6.88
C GLU A 503 7.06 -13.27 -6.08
N GLN A 504 5.86 -13.31 -6.65
CA GLN A 504 4.69 -12.66 -6.06
C GLN A 504 4.00 -13.55 -5.02
N PHE A 505 3.18 -12.95 -4.15
CA PHE A 505 2.27 -13.72 -3.31
C PHE A 505 1.19 -14.38 -4.18
N GLY A 506 0.97 -15.68 -4.01
CA GLY A 506 0.05 -16.45 -4.85
C GLY A 506 0.51 -16.48 -6.31
N ASN A 507 -0.29 -15.93 -7.21
CA ASN A 507 0.05 -15.90 -8.65
C ASN A 507 0.57 -14.52 -9.08
N GLY A 508 1.66 -14.49 -9.83
CA GLY A 508 2.06 -13.39 -10.71
C GLY A 508 2.14 -13.84 -12.17
N TYR A 509 2.21 -12.89 -13.12
CA TYR A 509 2.13 -13.22 -14.55
C TYR A 509 3.19 -12.50 -15.40
N ILE A 510 3.99 -13.27 -16.13
CA ILE A 510 4.91 -12.78 -17.16
C ILE A 510 4.50 -13.36 -18.50
N ILE A 511 3.93 -12.54 -19.38
CA ILE A 511 3.36 -12.98 -20.65
C ILE A 511 3.98 -12.20 -21.81
N GLY A 512 4.83 -12.88 -22.56
CA GLY A 512 5.54 -12.32 -23.70
C GLY A 512 6.67 -11.38 -23.30
N THR A 513 7.89 -11.75 -23.65
CA THR A 513 9.02 -10.84 -23.67
C THR A 513 9.62 -10.77 -25.06
N ARG A 514 10.33 -9.68 -25.39
CA ARG A 514 10.96 -9.49 -26.70
C ARG A 514 12.19 -8.59 -26.60
N GLY A 515 12.85 -8.39 -27.74
CA GLY A 515 14.04 -7.57 -27.86
C GLY A 515 15.33 -8.37 -27.74
N LYS A 516 16.47 -7.67 -27.69
CA LYS A 516 17.81 -8.28 -27.64
C LYS A 516 18.06 -8.99 -26.32
N VAL A 517 17.43 -8.52 -25.25
CA VAL A 517 17.43 -9.16 -23.94
C VAL A 517 15.98 -9.43 -23.59
N ASN A 518 15.64 -10.68 -23.31
CA ASN A 518 14.26 -11.11 -23.10
C ASN A 518 14.10 -12.13 -21.97
N GLY A 519 15.18 -12.44 -21.26
CA GLY A 519 15.16 -13.44 -20.19
C GLY A 519 14.34 -13.01 -18.98
N VAL A 520 13.82 -14.00 -18.28
CA VAL A 520 12.99 -13.85 -17.08
C VAL A 520 13.54 -14.75 -15.98
N LYS A 521 13.23 -14.45 -14.73
CA LYS A 521 13.59 -15.28 -13.58
C LYS A 521 12.41 -15.40 -12.61
N VAL A 522 11.98 -16.63 -12.32
CA VAL A 522 10.87 -16.93 -11.39
C VAL A 522 11.22 -18.03 -10.38
N ASP A 523 12.27 -18.80 -10.64
CA ASP A 523 12.88 -19.77 -9.72
C ASP A 523 13.74 -19.06 -8.68
N ILE A 524 13.09 -18.25 -7.86
CA ILE A 524 13.73 -17.40 -6.86
C ILE A 524 13.52 -18.03 -5.49
N VAL A 525 14.59 -18.06 -4.69
CA VAL A 525 14.48 -18.29 -3.25
C VAL A 525 14.38 -16.91 -2.62
N GLY A 526 13.19 -16.58 -2.12
CA GLY A 526 12.90 -15.27 -1.54
C GLY A 526 13.79 -14.89 -0.39
N SER A 527 13.85 -13.60 -0.12
CA SER A 527 14.59 -13.06 1.02
C SER A 527 13.91 -13.33 2.36
N ILE A 528 12.65 -13.79 2.35
CA ILE A 528 11.85 -14.09 3.53
C ILE A 528 11.35 -15.54 3.43
N PRO A 529 11.93 -16.49 4.19
CA PRO A 529 11.55 -17.90 4.13
C PRO A 529 10.10 -18.19 4.48
N ASP A 530 9.49 -17.38 5.35
CA ASP A 530 8.12 -17.56 5.80
C ASP A 530 7.09 -17.09 4.77
N ALA A 531 7.49 -16.32 3.76
CA ALA A 531 6.58 -15.72 2.77
C ALA A 531 5.91 -16.79 1.92
N ASP A 532 4.59 -16.69 1.73
CA ASP A 532 3.91 -17.53 0.74
C ASP A 532 4.04 -16.91 -0.65
N THR A 533 4.95 -17.45 -1.44
CA THR A 533 5.16 -17.08 -2.84
C THR A 533 4.95 -18.29 -3.75
N SER A 534 4.08 -19.19 -3.33
CA SER A 534 3.71 -20.38 -4.07
C SER A 534 2.34 -20.19 -4.75
N PRO A 535 2.16 -20.71 -5.99
CA PRO A 535 3.16 -21.33 -6.85
C PRO A 535 4.16 -20.30 -7.41
N PHE A 536 5.19 -20.77 -8.14
CA PHE A 536 5.99 -19.83 -8.95
C PHE A 536 5.11 -19.10 -9.95
N ASP A 537 5.44 -17.83 -10.19
CA ASP A 537 4.72 -16.98 -11.13
C ASP A 537 4.62 -17.60 -12.53
N TRP A 538 3.46 -17.43 -13.14
CA TRP A 538 3.16 -17.92 -14.47
C TRP A 538 4.05 -17.23 -15.51
N VAL A 539 4.77 -18.02 -16.29
CA VAL A 539 5.58 -17.55 -17.42
C VAL A 539 5.00 -18.10 -18.71
N GLU A 540 4.84 -17.27 -19.74
CA GLU A 540 4.42 -17.71 -21.06
C GLU A 540 5.07 -16.86 -22.15
N GLY A 541 5.55 -17.51 -23.22
CA GLY A 541 5.95 -16.79 -24.43
C GLY A 541 7.23 -15.96 -24.32
N VAL A 542 8.21 -16.40 -23.53
CA VAL A 542 9.51 -15.73 -23.45
C VAL A 542 10.18 -15.65 -24.83
N GLY A 543 10.62 -14.46 -25.22
CA GLY A 543 11.16 -14.17 -26.55
C GLY A 543 10.13 -14.14 -27.69
N GLN A 544 8.84 -14.35 -27.41
CA GLN A 544 7.76 -14.40 -28.40
C GLN A 544 6.87 -13.16 -28.41
N GLY A 545 7.23 -12.07 -27.71
CA GLY A 545 6.42 -10.86 -27.59
C GLY A 545 6.05 -10.19 -28.94
N GLU A 546 6.89 -10.34 -29.98
CA GLU A 546 6.54 -9.85 -31.33
C GLU A 546 5.36 -10.61 -31.96
N ARG A 547 5.10 -11.85 -31.53
CA ARG A 547 3.99 -12.70 -32.00
C ARG A 547 2.78 -12.63 -31.08
N LEU A 548 2.91 -12.05 -29.89
CA LEU A 548 1.84 -11.95 -28.90
C LEU A 548 0.63 -11.18 -29.44
N PHE A 549 -0.55 -11.76 -29.32
CA PHE A 549 -1.80 -11.14 -29.70
C PHE A 549 -2.81 -11.19 -28.54
N PRO A 550 -3.38 -10.05 -28.12
CA PRO A 550 -3.10 -8.69 -28.60
C PRO A 550 -1.70 -8.20 -28.20
N GLN A 551 -1.15 -7.25 -28.95
CA GLN A 551 0.15 -6.64 -28.60
C GLN A 551 0.11 -5.84 -27.29
N SER A 552 -1.06 -5.33 -26.91
CA SER A 552 -1.31 -4.70 -25.60
C SER A 552 -2.58 -5.26 -25.02
N LEU A 553 -2.50 -5.77 -23.79
CA LEU A 553 -3.64 -6.25 -23.03
C LEU A 553 -4.58 -5.10 -22.67
N TYR A 554 -4.04 -3.99 -22.16
CA TYR A 554 -4.85 -2.84 -21.74
C TYR A 554 -5.66 -2.25 -22.89
N LYS A 555 -5.04 -2.05 -24.06
CA LYS A 555 -5.72 -1.47 -25.22
C LYS A 555 -6.84 -2.37 -25.73
N ASP A 556 -6.60 -3.68 -25.76
CA ASP A 556 -7.61 -4.64 -26.22
C ASP A 556 -8.78 -4.75 -25.22
N GLN A 557 -8.49 -4.90 -23.92
CA GLN A 557 -9.52 -4.89 -22.87
C GLN A 557 -10.33 -3.58 -22.89
N THR A 558 -9.68 -2.43 -23.04
CA THR A 558 -10.35 -1.12 -23.14
C THR A 558 -11.26 -1.05 -24.35
N LYS A 559 -10.78 -1.50 -25.51
CA LYS A 559 -11.62 -1.58 -26.70
C LYS A 559 -12.84 -2.47 -26.48
N GLN A 560 -12.63 -3.68 -25.97
CA GLN A 560 -13.73 -4.62 -25.71
C GLN A 560 -14.74 -4.03 -24.73
N ARG A 561 -14.28 -3.42 -23.63
CA ARG A 561 -15.15 -2.82 -22.63
C ARG A 561 -15.97 -1.70 -23.21
N LEU A 562 -15.36 -0.72 -23.86
CA LEU A 562 -16.08 0.42 -24.43
C LEU A 562 -17.08 0.01 -25.53
N ASP A 563 -16.75 -1.02 -26.32
CA ASP A 563 -17.64 -1.54 -27.38
C ASP A 563 -18.91 -2.22 -26.80
N LEU A 564 -18.80 -2.79 -25.59
CA LEU A 564 -19.84 -3.61 -24.95
C LEU A 564 -20.43 -2.99 -23.68
N GLN A 565 -19.92 -1.86 -23.16
CA GLN A 565 -20.24 -1.35 -21.81
C GLN A 565 -21.74 -1.26 -21.53
N ALA A 566 -22.53 -0.92 -22.55
CA ALA A 566 -23.96 -0.72 -22.41
C ALA A 566 -24.79 -2.02 -22.46
N LEU A 567 -24.14 -3.16 -22.65
CA LEU A 567 -24.71 -4.51 -22.59
C LEU A 567 -24.34 -5.24 -21.29
N GLY A 568 -23.63 -4.57 -20.38
CA GLY A 568 -23.22 -5.15 -19.11
C GLY A 568 -24.32 -5.24 -18.05
N LEU A 569 -24.06 -6.02 -17.00
CA LEU A 569 -24.91 -6.18 -15.82
C LEU A 569 -24.28 -5.52 -14.60
N GLN A 570 -25.05 -4.70 -13.87
CA GLN A 570 -24.60 -4.08 -12.62
C GLN A 570 -24.92 -4.93 -11.38
N SER A 571 -25.85 -5.87 -11.52
CA SER A 571 -26.14 -6.87 -10.47
C SER A 571 -26.66 -8.17 -11.08
N ILE A 572 -26.31 -9.28 -10.42
CA ILE A 572 -26.90 -10.60 -10.63
C ILE A 572 -27.18 -11.15 -9.23
N LEU A 573 -28.42 -11.57 -8.99
CA LEU A 573 -28.86 -12.13 -7.72
C LEU A 573 -29.47 -13.52 -7.93
N VAL A 574 -29.20 -14.42 -7.00
CA VAL A 574 -29.82 -15.75 -6.89
C VAL A 574 -30.60 -15.78 -5.58
N ASN A 575 -31.92 -15.99 -5.67
CA ASN A 575 -32.83 -15.95 -4.51
C ASN A 575 -32.72 -14.62 -3.70
N GLY A 576 -32.39 -13.51 -4.38
CA GLY A 576 -32.19 -12.20 -3.76
C GLY A 576 -30.78 -11.96 -3.21
N GLU A 577 -29.89 -12.95 -3.24
CA GLU A 577 -28.51 -12.85 -2.76
C GLU A 577 -27.53 -12.57 -3.89
N ALA A 578 -26.51 -11.74 -3.61
CA ALA A 578 -25.49 -11.35 -4.58
C ALA A 578 -24.68 -12.56 -5.08
N VAL A 579 -24.55 -12.68 -6.40
CA VAL A 579 -23.64 -13.66 -7.03
C VAL A 579 -22.19 -13.19 -6.87
N ALA A 580 -21.29 -14.09 -6.50
CA ALA A 580 -19.87 -13.78 -6.37
C ALA A 580 -19.24 -13.41 -7.73
N GLY A 581 -18.26 -12.49 -7.71
CA GLY A 581 -17.48 -12.11 -8.89
C GLY A 581 -18.28 -11.45 -10.01
N VAL A 582 -19.40 -10.77 -9.70
CA VAL A 582 -20.15 -9.98 -10.68
C VAL A 582 -19.24 -8.90 -11.23
N GLN A 583 -19.05 -8.86 -12.55
CA GLN A 583 -18.35 -7.79 -13.25
C GLN A 583 -19.20 -7.38 -14.45
N PHE A 584 -19.13 -6.12 -14.86
CA PHE A 584 -20.05 -5.59 -15.88
C PHE A 584 -20.16 -6.45 -17.13
N LEU A 585 -19.03 -6.99 -17.61
CA LEU A 585 -18.98 -7.75 -18.87
C LEU A 585 -18.64 -9.23 -18.70
N ARG A 586 -18.70 -9.77 -17.49
CA ARG A 586 -18.54 -11.21 -17.27
C ARG A 586 -19.76 -11.94 -17.82
N THR A 587 -19.53 -12.93 -18.68
CA THR A 587 -20.61 -13.65 -19.39
C THR A 587 -20.89 -15.04 -18.87
N GLN A 588 -20.07 -15.58 -17.96
CA GLN A 588 -20.22 -16.93 -17.45
C GLN A 588 -19.99 -16.97 -15.94
N TYR A 589 -20.86 -17.71 -15.25
CA TYR A 589 -20.84 -17.93 -13.82
C TYR A 589 -21.18 -19.39 -13.54
N ASP A 590 -20.43 -19.99 -12.62
CA ASP A 590 -20.82 -21.21 -11.94
C ASP A 590 -21.31 -20.84 -10.54
N TYR A 591 -22.51 -21.28 -10.19
CA TYR A 591 -23.14 -20.99 -8.91
C TYR A 591 -23.48 -22.30 -8.20
N VAL A 592 -22.80 -22.56 -7.09
CA VAL A 592 -23.04 -23.75 -6.28
C VAL A 592 -24.10 -23.42 -5.22
N LEU A 593 -25.25 -24.09 -5.30
CA LEU A 593 -26.32 -24.04 -4.32
C LEU A 593 -25.94 -24.82 -3.05
N PRO A 594 -26.43 -24.42 -1.87
CA PRO A 594 -26.21 -25.17 -0.63
C PRO A 594 -26.61 -26.64 -0.76
N PHE A 595 -25.91 -27.51 -0.04
CA PHE A 595 -26.22 -28.92 0.02
C PHE A 595 -27.69 -29.16 0.43
N GLY A 596 -28.33 -30.14 -0.21
CA GLY A 596 -29.72 -30.49 0.05
C GLY A 596 -30.75 -29.52 -0.55
N THR A 597 -30.32 -28.51 -1.32
CA THR A 597 -31.25 -27.64 -2.05
C THR A 597 -32.08 -28.47 -3.04
N THR A 598 -33.41 -28.40 -2.91
CA THR A 598 -34.37 -29.07 -3.82
C THR A 598 -35.20 -28.09 -4.62
N GLU A 599 -35.26 -26.83 -4.18
CA GLU A 599 -36.01 -25.77 -4.86
C GLU A 599 -35.21 -25.19 -6.02
N THR A 600 -35.89 -24.91 -7.14
CA THR A 600 -35.26 -24.27 -8.30
C THR A 600 -34.88 -22.83 -7.94
N PRO A 601 -33.61 -22.40 -8.13
CA PRO A 601 -33.20 -21.05 -7.80
C PRO A 601 -33.86 -20.02 -8.73
N ILE A 602 -34.14 -18.84 -8.17
CA ILE A 602 -34.67 -17.70 -8.92
C ILE A 602 -33.53 -16.74 -9.24
N LEU A 603 -33.26 -16.59 -10.53
CA LEU A 603 -32.27 -15.66 -11.06
C LEU A 603 -32.92 -14.29 -11.32
N SER A 604 -32.26 -13.22 -10.86
CA SER A 604 -32.61 -11.85 -11.22
C SER A 604 -31.35 -11.03 -11.52
N ALA A 605 -31.49 -9.94 -12.28
CA ALA A 605 -30.37 -9.11 -12.68
C ALA A 605 -30.82 -7.70 -13.02
N GLN A 606 -29.89 -6.75 -12.97
CA GLN A 606 -30.09 -5.39 -13.44
C GLN A 606 -29.03 -5.02 -14.49
N ALA A 607 -29.45 -4.37 -15.57
CA ALA A 607 -28.56 -3.89 -16.61
C ALA A 607 -27.81 -2.64 -16.13
N ALA A 608 -26.55 -2.50 -16.53
CA ALA A 608 -25.77 -1.31 -16.26
C ALA A 608 -26.29 -0.07 -17.01
N SER A 609 -26.88 -0.26 -18.20
CA SER A 609 -27.47 0.83 -18.98
C SER A 609 -28.98 0.90 -18.77
N LYS A 610 -29.49 2.08 -18.39
CA LYS A 610 -30.93 2.33 -18.15
C LYS A 610 -31.82 2.08 -19.38
N ASP A 611 -31.27 2.15 -20.59
CA ASP A 611 -31.96 1.93 -21.86
C ASP A 611 -31.76 0.52 -22.46
N ALA A 612 -31.06 -0.37 -21.75
CA ALA A 612 -30.96 -1.79 -22.12
C ALA A 612 -32.19 -2.57 -21.63
N ARG A 613 -32.60 -3.58 -22.41
CA ARG A 613 -33.70 -4.50 -22.05
C ARG A 613 -33.12 -5.83 -21.61
N LEU A 614 -33.67 -6.40 -20.55
CA LEU A 614 -33.32 -7.73 -20.06
C LEU A 614 -34.43 -8.74 -20.36
N LYS A 615 -34.04 -9.93 -20.79
CA LYS A 615 -34.86 -11.14 -20.77
C LYS A 615 -34.12 -12.19 -19.94
N ILE A 616 -34.77 -12.73 -18.93
CA ILE A 616 -34.19 -13.77 -18.06
C ILE A 616 -34.96 -15.07 -18.28
N ASP A 617 -34.28 -16.06 -18.84
CA ASP A 617 -34.76 -17.44 -18.90
C ASP A 617 -34.28 -18.14 -17.62
N GLN A 618 -35.21 -18.47 -16.73
CA GLN A 618 -34.91 -19.10 -15.43
C GLN A 618 -34.30 -20.51 -15.61
N PRO A 619 -33.43 -20.96 -14.69
CA PRO A 619 -32.92 -22.33 -14.72
C PRO A 619 -34.06 -23.34 -14.57
N LYS A 620 -33.89 -24.53 -15.15
CA LYS A 620 -34.81 -25.66 -14.98
C LYS A 620 -34.21 -26.63 -13.96
N GLY A 621 -34.79 -26.69 -12.76
CA GLY A 621 -34.25 -27.49 -11.66
C GLY A 621 -33.00 -26.90 -11.04
N THR A 622 -32.45 -27.59 -10.05
CA THR A 622 -31.30 -27.16 -9.23
C THR A 622 -29.96 -27.25 -9.96
N ASP A 623 -29.85 -28.08 -11.00
CA ASP A 623 -28.65 -28.22 -11.84
C ASP A 623 -28.82 -27.56 -13.23
N GLY A 624 -29.84 -26.70 -13.37
CA GLY A 624 -30.15 -26.01 -14.62
C GLY A 624 -29.19 -24.86 -14.94
N THR A 625 -29.35 -24.25 -16.12
CA THR A 625 -28.65 -23.01 -16.49
C THR A 625 -29.66 -21.89 -16.67
N GLY A 626 -29.47 -20.80 -15.94
CA GLY A 626 -30.18 -19.54 -16.16
C GLY A 626 -29.49 -18.72 -17.25
N VAL A 627 -30.27 -18.04 -18.09
CA VAL A 627 -29.75 -17.26 -19.21
C VAL A 627 -30.32 -15.84 -19.17
N ILE A 628 -29.44 -14.85 -19.03
CA ILE A 628 -29.80 -13.43 -19.08
C ILE A 628 -29.40 -12.88 -20.45
N THR A 629 -30.36 -12.37 -21.20
CA THR A 629 -30.14 -11.73 -22.50
C THR A 629 -30.30 -10.22 -22.36
N ILE A 630 -29.22 -9.49 -22.60
CA ILE A 630 -29.18 -8.03 -22.59
C ILE A 630 -29.27 -7.52 -24.02
N THR A 631 -30.25 -6.69 -24.33
CA THR A 631 -30.43 -6.11 -25.68
C THR A 631 -30.45 -4.59 -25.62
N ARG A 632 -29.64 -3.94 -26.45
CA ARG A 632 -29.62 -2.47 -26.60
C ARG A 632 -29.34 -2.09 -28.05
N ARG A 633 -30.22 -1.26 -28.64
CA ARG A 633 -30.07 -0.74 -30.02
C ARG A 633 -29.72 -1.83 -31.05
N GLY A 634 -30.38 -2.99 -30.95
CA GLY A 634 -30.17 -4.14 -31.87
C GLY A 634 -28.93 -4.99 -31.60
N LYS A 635 -28.06 -4.62 -30.65
CA LYS A 635 -26.98 -5.48 -30.16
C LYS A 635 -27.45 -6.31 -28.96
N THR A 636 -26.90 -7.52 -28.84
CA THR A 636 -27.26 -8.47 -27.78
C THR A 636 -26.02 -9.07 -27.14
N GLN A 637 -26.06 -9.26 -25.82
CA GLN A 637 -25.11 -10.06 -25.05
C GLN A 637 -25.87 -11.08 -24.21
N THR A 638 -25.28 -12.24 -23.99
CA THR A 638 -25.87 -13.30 -23.17
C THR A 638 -24.93 -13.64 -22.02
N VAL A 639 -25.49 -13.66 -20.81
CA VAL A 639 -24.82 -14.11 -19.59
C VAL A 639 -25.44 -15.44 -19.17
N ARG A 640 -24.61 -16.42 -18.84
CA ARG A 640 -25.04 -17.75 -18.39
C ARG A 640 -24.63 -17.97 -16.94
N VAL A 641 -25.59 -18.41 -16.13
CA VAL A 641 -25.37 -18.83 -14.74
C VAL A 641 -25.71 -20.30 -14.65
N LYS A 642 -24.67 -21.14 -14.55
CA LYS A 642 -24.81 -22.59 -14.41
C LYS A 642 -24.94 -22.93 -12.93
N PHE A 643 -26.01 -23.61 -12.58
CA PHE A 643 -26.26 -24.04 -11.21
C PHE A 643 -25.81 -25.48 -11.01
N SER A 644 -25.34 -25.77 -9.81
CA SER A 644 -25.16 -27.12 -9.30
C SER A 644 -25.49 -27.14 -7.82
N VAL A 645 -25.93 -28.28 -7.29
CA VAL A 645 -26.03 -28.45 -5.84
C VAL A 645 -24.70 -28.94 -5.28
N ALA A 646 -24.26 -28.36 -4.16
CA ALA A 646 -23.10 -28.88 -3.43
C ALA A 646 -23.31 -30.38 -3.15
N LYS A 647 -22.29 -31.20 -3.45
CA LYS A 647 -22.38 -32.66 -3.33
C LYS A 647 -22.41 -33.13 -1.89
N THR A 648 -21.82 -32.35 -1.00
CA THR A 648 -21.70 -32.60 0.43
C THR A 648 -22.10 -31.33 1.18
N PRO A 649 -22.62 -31.45 2.40
CA PRO A 649 -22.74 -30.28 3.27
C PRO A 649 -21.38 -29.62 3.44
N VAL A 650 -21.39 -28.31 3.64
CA VAL A 650 -20.17 -27.58 3.99
C VAL A 650 -19.82 -27.94 5.43
N LEU A 651 -18.74 -28.67 5.61
CA LEU A 651 -18.30 -29.17 6.91
C LEU A 651 -17.12 -28.34 7.42
N PRO A 652 -16.90 -28.29 8.74
CA PRO A 652 -15.67 -27.73 9.28
C PRO A 652 -14.47 -28.59 8.83
N GLU A 653 -13.47 -27.97 8.21
CA GLU A 653 -12.21 -28.61 7.85
C GLU A 653 -11.16 -28.42 8.94
N ASN A 654 -11.05 -27.19 9.45
CA ASN A 654 -10.19 -26.88 10.58
C ASN A 654 -10.77 -25.73 11.42
N ILE A 655 -10.27 -25.60 12.64
CA ILE A 655 -10.46 -24.41 13.47
C ILE A 655 -9.09 -23.78 13.68
N THR A 656 -9.03 -22.47 13.79
CA THR A 656 -7.82 -21.76 14.24
C THR A 656 -8.16 -20.91 15.45
N ILE A 657 -7.15 -20.60 16.24
CA ILE A 657 -7.28 -19.87 17.51
C ILE A 657 -6.25 -18.76 17.49
N ALA A 658 -6.66 -17.58 17.90
CA ALA A 658 -5.82 -16.41 17.99
C ALA A 658 -6.12 -15.62 19.27
N PRO A 659 -5.12 -14.91 19.82
CA PRO A 659 -5.34 -13.76 20.68
C PRO A 659 -6.40 -12.81 20.10
N ASP A 660 -7.40 -12.46 20.89
CA ASP A 660 -8.27 -11.33 20.59
C ASP A 660 -7.57 -10.03 20.98
N LYS A 661 -6.83 -9.46 20.04
CA LYS A 661 -6.09 -8.21 20.25
C LYS A 661 -6.97 -6.95 20.12
N SER A 662 -8.27 -7.10 19.85
CA SER A 662 -9.22 -5.97 19.89
C SER A 662 -9.57 -5.56 21.32
N VAL A 663 -9.24 -6.40 22.31
CA VAL A 663 -9.41 -6.12 23.73
C VAL A 663 -8.05 -6.21 24.45
N PRO A 664 -7.81 -5.39 25.48
CA PRO A 664 -6.56 -5.44 26.24
C PRO A 664 -6.32 -6.83 26.85
N GLY A 665 -5.06 -7.28 26.91
CA GLY A 665 -4.69 -8.49 27.63
C GLY A 665 -3.47 -9.22 27.07
N TRP A 666 -3.49 -9.51 25.77
CA TRP A 666 -2.38 -10.15 25.06
C TRP A 666 -1.28 -9.14 24.73
N ARG A 667 -0.03 -9.62 24.62
CA ARG A 667 1.06 -8.84 24.02
C ARG A 667 0.80 -8.64 22.54
N SER A 668 1.24 -7.51 22.02
CA SER A 668 1.13 -7.10 20.63
C SER A 668 1.87 -8.07 19.70
N ALA A 669 3.04 -8.56 20.09
CA ALA A 669 3.79 -9.55 19.34
C ALA A 669 3.40 -11.00 19.68
N GLY A 670 3.18 -11.79 18.63
CA GLY A 670 3.01 -13.24 18.74
C GLY A 670 1.79 -13.69 19.55
N TYR A 671 1.90 -14.91 20.09
CA TYR A 671 0.91 -15.59 20.94
C TYR A 671 1.31 -15.47 22.42
N ALA A 672 1.72 -14.28 22.83
CA ALA A 672 2.31 -14.05 24.14
C ALA A 672 1.37 -13.26 25.06
N ILE A 673 1.42 -13.55 26.35
CA ILE A 673 0.73 -12.82 27.40
C ILE A 673 1.62 -12.69 28.61
N SER A 674 1.57 -11.55 29.30
CA SER A 674 2.31 -11.37 30.56
C SER A 674 1.62 -12.14 31.69
N ALA A 675 2.39 -12.82 32.54
CA ALA A 675 1.83 -13.48 33.73
C ALA A 675 1.07 -12.46 34.62
N GLY A 676 -0.05 -12.89 35.19
CA GLY A 676 -0.98 -12.05 35.95
C GLY A 676 -2.03 -11.31 35.09
N LYS A 677 -1.96 -11.42 33.75
CA LYS A 677 -2.98 -10.86 32.84
C LYS A 677 -3.96 -11.93 32.37
N SER A 678 -5.06 -11.48 31.77
CA SER A 678 -6.01 -12.33 31.06
C SER A 678 -6.24 -11.79 29.66
N GLY A 679 -6.52 -12.68 28.71
CA GLY A 679 -6.71 -12.31 27.31
C GLY A 679 -7.82 -13.14 26.68
N ARG A 680 -8.72 -12.47 25.95
CA ARG A 680 -9.81 -13.13 25.22
C ARG A 680 -9.26 -13.80 23.96
N LEU A 681 -9.81 -14.93 23.56
CA LEU A 681 -9.47 -15.63 22.34
C LEU A 681 -10.56 -15.45 21.29
N GLN A 682 -10.16 -15.47 20.03
CA GLN A 682 -11.04 -15.65 18.89
C GLN A 682 -10.75 -16.97 18.20
N SER A 683 -11.79 -17.51 17.57
CA SER A 683 -11.66 -18.70 16.74
C SER A 683 -12.31 -18.52 15.38
N PHE A 684 -11.63 -19.08 14.39
CA PHE A 684 -12.07 -19.06 13.01
C PHE A 684 -12.20 -20.47 12.51
N LEU A 685 -13.36 -20.81 12.00
CA LEU A 685 -13.65 -22.09 11.39
C LEU A 685 -13.36 -21.98 9.90
N THR A 686 -12.37 -22.74 9.41
CA THR A 686 -12.22 -22.95 7.97
C THR A 686 -13.13 -24.10 7.59
N LEU A 687 -14.03 -23.82 6.67
CA LEU A 687 -14.94 -24.79 6.09
C LEU A 687 -14.26 -25.48 4.90
N ASP A 688 -14.72 -26.69 4.56
CA ASP A 688 -14.18 -27.50 3.45
C ASP A 688 -14.36 -26.87 2.05
N ASN A 689 -15.12 -25.78 1.95
CA ASN A 689 -15.24 -24.94 0.77
C ASN A 689 -14.22 -23.77 0.74
N GLY A 690 -13.31 -23.72 1.71
CA GLY A 690 -12.30 -22.67 1.90
C GLY A 690 -12.82 -21.39 2.55
N GLU A 691 -14.11 -21.30 2.88
CA GLU A 691 -14.66 -20.16 3.60
C GLU A 691 -14.18 -20.18 5.06
N VAL A 692 -13.70 -19.02 5.54
CA VAL A 692 -13.28 -18.85 6.93
C VAL A 692 -14.31 -17.98 7.63
N VAL A 693 -14.96 -18.53 8.65
CA VAL A 693 -15.99 -17.83 9.42
C VAL A 693 -15.55 -17.60 10.86
N ASN A 694 -15.85 -16.42 11.41
CA ASN A 694 -15.67 -16.17 12.84
C ASN A 694 -16.75 -16.91 13.62
N THR A 695 -16.36 -17.80 14.54
CA THR A 695 -17.31 -18.64 15.27
C THR A 695 -18.20 -17.81 16.18
N SER A 696 -17.70 -16.71 16.75
CA SER A 696 -18.46 -15.85 17.65
C SER A 696 -19.58 -15.09 16.94
N GLU A 697 -19.33 -14.58 15.74
CA GLU A 697 -20.32 -13.85 14.93
C GLU A 697 -21.49 -14.74 14.50
N LEU A 698 -21.21 -16.01 14.19
CA LEU A 698 -22.22 -16.99 13.79
C LEU A 698 -22.82 -17.76 14.97
N ASN A 699 -22.46 -17.42 16.21
CA ASN A 699 -22.85 -18.15 17.43
C ASN A 699 -22.55 -19.65 17.35
N ILE A 700 -21.44 -20.02 16.71
CA ILE A 700 -20.94 -21.41 16.66
C ILE A 700 -20.20 -21.69 17.97
N PRO A 701 -20.63 -22.68 18.76
CA PRO A 701 -20.03 -22.97 20.06
C PRO A 701 -18.63 -23.55 19.90
N VAL A 702 -17.66 -22.95 20.59
CA VAL A 702 -16.28 -23.44 20.70
C VAL A 702 -15.97 -23.71 22.16
N THR A 703 -15.36 -24.86 22.43
CA THR A 703 -14.83 -25.19 23.76
C THR A 703 -13.32 -25.07 23.76
N TYR A 704 -12.76 -24.47 24.80
CA TYR A 704 -11.32 -24.28 24.95
C TYR A 704 -10.80 -25.05 26.16
N ARG A 705 -9.56 -25.52 26.05
CA ARG A 705 -8.82 -26.17 27.14
C ARG A 705 -7.33 -25.87 27.03
N VAL A 706 -6.62 -25.97 28.15
CA VAL A 706 -5.17 -25.72 28.24
C VAL A 706 -4.42 -27.03 28.46
N SER A 707 -3.17 -27.12 28.00
CA SER A 707 -2.33 -28.31 28.21
C SER A 707 -1.59 -28.31 29.56
N GLU A 708 -1.42 -27.15 30.18
CA GLU A 708 -0.62 -26.97 31.41
C GLU A 708 -1.33 -25.98 32.34
N GLU A 709 -2.10 -26.51 33.29
CA GLU A 709 -2.91 -25.71 34.22
C GLU A 709 -2.06 -24.90 35.21
N GLN A 710 -0.77 -25.22 35.38
CA GLN A 710 0.12 -24.44 36.25
C GLN A 710 0.61 -23.14 35.61
N VAL A 711 0.55 -23.03 34.27
CA VAL A 711 0.91 -21.84 33.51
C VAL A 711 -0.28 -20.88 33.43
N GLY A 712 -1.50 -21.42 33.39
CA GLY A 712 -2.74 -20.65 33.42
C GLY A 712 -3.97 -21.53 33.17
N TYR A 713 -5.16 -20.95 33.28
CA TYR A 713 -6.44 -21.63 33.05
C TYR A 713 -7.33 -20.85 32.07
N ILE A 714 -8.42 -21.47 31.62
CA ILE A 714 -9.34 -20.86 30.65
C ILE A 714 -10.79 -20.94 31.12
N GLU A 715 -11.51 -19.82 31.05
CA GLU A 715 -12.95 -19.76 31.29
C GLU A 715 -13.67 -19.16 30.08
N GLY A 716 -14.61 -19.90 29.51
CA GLY A 716 -15.22 -19.51 28.23
C GLY A 716 -14.15 -19.42 27.14
N ASN A 717 -13.99 -18.22 26.57
CA ASN A 717 -12.92 -17.92 25.62
C ASN A 717 -11.83 -17.00 26.20
N THR A 718 -11.72 -16.86 27.53
CA THR A 718 -10.70 -16.00 28.15
C THR A 718 -9.64 -16.85 28.85
N PHE A 719 -8.39 -16.70 28.42
CA PHE A 719 -7.24 -17.33 29.06
C PHE A 719 -6.69 -16.43 30.17
N TYR A 720 -6.44 -16.99 31.34
CA TYR A 720 -5.87 -16.33 32.52
C TYR A 720 -4.46 -16.86 32.73
N ALA A 721 -3.47 -16.01 32.51
CA ALA A 721 -2.06 -16.36 32.62
C ALA A 721 -1.60 -16.23 34.08
N GLU A 722 -1.16 -17.32 34.70
CA GLU A 722 -0.76 -17.32 36.11
C GLU A 722 0.76 -17.27 36.28
N ARG A 723 1.49 -18.04 35.47
CA ARG A 723 2.95 -18.19 35.61
C ARG A 723 3.65 -18.23 34.27
N PRO A 724 4.87 -17.67 34.19
CA PRO A 724 5.71 -17.79 33.00
C PRO A 724 5.92 -19.24 32.59
N GLY A 725 5.83 -19.50 31.29
CA GLY A 725 5.92 -20.83 30.72
C GLY A 725 5.27 -20.90 29.34
N VAL A 726 5.20 -22.11 28.80
CA VAL A 726 4.59 -22.37 27.49
C VAL A 726 3.34 -23.20 27.72
N VAL A 727 2.23 -22.80 27.11
CA VAL A 727 0.94 -23.49 27.20
C VAL A 727 0.35 -23.68 25.83
N ASP A 728 -0.11 -24.88 25.53
CA ASP A 728 -0.94 -25.11 24.36
C ASP A 728 -2.39 -24.83 24.73
N ILE A 729 -3.04 -23.93 23.99
CA ILE A 729 -4.50 -23.76 24.05
C ILE A 729 -5.11 -24.55 22.90
N ILE A 730 -6.09 -25.39 23.25
CA ILE A 730 -6.78 -26.26 22.30
C ILE A 730 -8.23 -25.80 22.21
N ALA A 731 -8.68 -25.48 21.00
CA ALA A 731 -10.07 -25.19 20.69
C ALA A 731 -10.68 -26.37 19.96
N SER A 732 -11.92 -26.67 20.32
CA SER A 732 -12.72 -27.74 19.76
C SER A 732 -14.08 -27.19 19.34
N CYS A 733 -14.45 -27.45 18.10
CA CYS A 733 -15.73 -27.07 17.53
C CYS A 733 -16.39 -28.29 16.91
N GLN A 734 -17.67 -28.51 17.22
CA GLN A 734 -18.49 -29.51 16.56
C GLN A 734 -19.54 -28.83 15.70
N LEU A 735 -19.48 -29.04 14.38
CA LEU A 735 -20.47 -28.53 13.44
C LEU A 735 -20.93 -29.67 12.53
N GLN A 736 -22.25 -29.87 12.45
CA GLN A 736 -22.89 -30.90 11.62
C GLN A 736 -22.31 -32.32 11.82
N GLY A 737 -21.95 -32.65 13.06
CA GLY A 737 -21.41 -33.96 13.43
C GLY A 737 -19.90 -34.12 13.23
N VAL A 738 -19.22 -33.17 12.59
CA VAL A 738 -17.76 -33.15 12.46
C VAL A 738 -17.16 -32.34 13.59
N ILE A 739 -16.16 -32.91 14.25
CA ILE A 739 -15.36 -32.23 15.29
C ILE A 739 -14.03 -31.83 14.65
N VAL A 740 -13.71 -30.55 14.72
CA VAL A 740 -12.37 -30.04 14.40
C VAL A 740 -11.74 -29.51 15.67
N GLU A 741 -10.45 -29.79 15.82
CA GLU A 741 -9.64 -29.27 16.91
C GLU A 741 -8.38 -28.64 16.36
N ALA A 742 -7.96 -27.55 16.98
CA ALA A 742 -6.64 -27.01 16.77
C ALA A 742 -5.96 -26.74 18.08
N ARG A 743 -4.64 -26.87 18.02
CA ARG A 743 -3.72 -26.58 19.10
C ARG A 743 -2.88 -25.40 18.64
N GLN A 744 -2.82 -24.37 19.48
CA GLN A 744 -1.93 -23.26 19.28
C GLN A 744 -1.11 -23.08 20.54
N THR A 745 0.21 -22.97 20.37
CA THR A 745 1.14 -22.72 21.46
C THR A 745 1.15 -21.23 21.78
N PHE A 746 1.01 -20.92 23.07
CA PHE A 746 1.09 -19.58 23.63
C PHE A 746 2.22 -19.54 24.65
N GLU A 747 2.84 -18.38 24.77
CA GLU A 747 3.89 -18.12 25.76
C GLU A 747 3.34 -17.19 26.83
N VAL A 748 3.35 -17.66 28.08
CA VAL A 748 3.22 -16.77 29.22
C VAL A 748 4.62 -16.28 29.54
N LEU A 749 4.83 -14.98 29.35
CA LEU A 749 6.10 -14.34 29.58
C LEU A 749 6.11 -13.61 30.92
N GLU A 750 7.30 -13.38 31.46
CA GLU A 750 7.48 -12.57 32.65
C GLU A 750 6.83 -11.19 32.43
N PRO A 751 5.95 -10.73 33.34
CA PRO A 751 5.44 -9.38 33.25
C PRO A 751 6.61 -8.41 33.36
N ILE A 752 6.39 -7.21 32.82
CA ILE A 752 7.39 -6.18 32.95
C ILE A 752 7.60 -5.83 34.43
N PRO A 753 8.84 -5.62 34.88
CA PRO A 753 9.09 -5.23 36.25
C PRO A 753 8.49 -3.84 36.49
N GLU A 754 7.59 -3.74 37.45
CA GLU A 754 7.09 -2.45 37.92
C GLU A 754 8.05 -1.86 38.96
N PRO A 755 8.26 -0.54 38.96
CA PRO A 755 9.10 0.10 39.96
C PRO A 755 8.45 0.04 41.35
N GLU A 756 9.27 -0.10 42.39
CA GLU A 756 8.83 -0.08 43.78
C GLU A 756 8.45 1.35 44.21
N GLY A 757 7.49 1.47 45.14
CA GLY A 757 7.09 2.76 45.73
C GLY A 757 5.64 3.18 45.40
N PRO A 758 5.18 4.31 45.94
CA PRO A 758 3.88 4.87 45.60
C PRO A 758 3.92 5.44 44.18
N LEU A 759 2.95 5.09 43.34
CA LEU A 759 2.86 5.55 41.95
C LEU A 759 1.65 6.45 41.76
N ALA A 760 1.84 7.55 41.03
CA ALA A 760 0.75 8.43 40.63
C ALA A 760 -0.09 7.81 39.51
N ALA A 761 -1.41 7.94 39.60
CA ALA A 761 -2.32 7.51 38.54
C ALA A 761 -2.21 8.44 37.32
N ILE A 762 -2.03 7.84 36.14
CA ILE A 762 -1.89 8.55 34.86
C ILE A 762 -3.24 8.52 34.14
N ALA A 763 -3.79 9.70 33.84
CA ALA A 763 -5.04 9.88 33.12
C ALA A 763 -4.90 9.54 31.63
N LYS A 764 -3.83 10.04 31.00
CA LYS A 764 -3.51 9.80 29.59
C LYS A 764 -2.08 10.25 29.25
N VAL A 765 -1.62 9.84 28.07
CA VAL A 765 -0.38 10.30 27.45
C VAL A 765 -0.66 10.87 26.05
N SER A 766 0.14 11.84 25.65
CA SER A 766 0.15 12.43 24.32
C SER A 766 1.59 12.72 23.90
N ALA A 767 1.85 12.96 22.61
CA ALA A 767 3.19 13.26 22.13
C ALA A 767 3.18 14.38 21.08
N SER A 768 4.35 14.96 20.85
CA SER A 768 4.58 15.95 19.78
C SER A 768 4.49 15.34 18.37
N ALA A 769 4.91 14.09 18.21
CA ALA A 769 4.86 13.31 16.98
C ALA A 769 4.97 11.80 17.28
N ASP A 770 4.74 10.97 16.27
CA ASP A 770 5.05 9.55 16.28
C ASP A 770 5.31 9.00 14.85
N ASP A 771 5.96 7.83 14.74
CA ASP A 771 6.21 7.12 13.47
C ASP A 771 5.21 5.97 13.21
N GLY A 772 4.04 6.02 13.87
CA GLY A 772 3.10 4.91 13.97
C GLY A 772 3.33 4.02 15.20
N ASN A 773 4.34 4.30 16.02
CA ASN A 773 4.51 3.82 17.39
C ASN A 773 4.01 4.92 18.35
N VAL A 774 2.74 4.83 18.74
CA VAL A 774 1.96 5.91 19.36
C VAL A 774 2.27 6.11 20.86
N PRO A 775 1.99 7.29 21.44
CA PRO A 775 2.24 7.57 22.86
C PRO A 775 1.55 6.60 23.82
N SER A 776 0.35 6.11 23.51
CA SER A 776 -0.38 5.18 24.39
C SER A 776 0.36 3.87 24.66
N ASN A 777 1.30 3.50 23.80
CA ASN A 777 2.15 2.32 23.97
C ASN A 777 3.10 2.44 25.16
N THR A 778 3.24 3.61 25.81
CA THR A 778 4.08 3.76 27.00
C THR A 778 3.34 3.49 28.30
N LEU A 779 2.11 2.97 28.24
CA LEU A 779 1.26 2.66 29.41
C LEU A 779 0.57 1.29 29.29
N ASP A 780 0.76 0.56 28.19
CA ASP A 780 0.03 -0.68 27.90
C ASP A 780 0.62 -1.90 28.64
N ARG A 781 1.78 -1.69 29.27
CA ARG A 781 2.59 -2.68 29.99
C ARG A 781 3.06 -3.81 29.08
N ASP A 782 3.25 -3.52 27.79
CA ASP A 782 3.71 -4.44 26.77
C ASP A 782 5.13 -4.11 26.29
N PRO A 783 6.14 -4.95 26.56
CA PRO A 783 7.52 -4.66 26.16
C PRO A 783 7.76 -4.74 24.65
N ASP A 784 6.77 -5.22 23.88
CA ASP A 784 6.85 -5.36 22.42
C ASP A 784 6.38 -4.10 21.66
N THR A 785 5.67 -3.19 22.35
CA THR A 785 5.28 -1.89 21.82
C THR A 785 6.24 -0.80 22.29
N ARG A 786 6.14 0.37 21.68
CA ARG A 786 6.85 1.57 22.11
C ARG A 786 6.13 2.82 21.62
N TRP A 787 6.45 3.96 22.20
CA TRP A 787 6.34 5.24 21.52
C TRP A 787 7.64 5.53 20.75
N SER A 788 7.58 6.17 19.58
CA SER A 788 8.78 6.64 18.89
C SER A 788 8.57 7.89 18.05
N ALA A 789 9.46 8.87 18.21
CA ALA A 789 9.46 10.12 17.45
C ALA A 789 10.90 10.51 17.04
N ASP A 790 11.07 10.97 15.80
CA ASP A 790 12.36 11.47 15.30
C ASP A 790 12.49 12.98 15.54
N GLY A 791 13.64 13.38 16.06
CA GLY A 791 14.02 14.78 16.22
C GLY A 791 14.38 15.13 17.67
N LYS A 792 15.16 16.19 17.83
CA LYS A 792 15.43 16.77 19.16
C LYS A 792 14.25 17.60 19.62
N GLY A 793 13.98 17.58 20.92
CA GLY A 793 12.84 18.26 21.53
C GLY A 793 11.49 17.60 21.29
N GLN A 794 11.46 16.38 20.73
CA GLN A 794 10.21 15.62 20.67
C GLN A 794 9.83 15.20 22.08
N TYR A 795 8.57 15.40 22.46
CA TYR A 795 8.14 15.18 23.83
C TYR A 795 7.01 14.16 23.93
N LEU A 796 7.04 13.41 25.03
CA LEU A 796 5.92 12.65 25.56
C LEU A 796 5.38 13.43 26.75
N GLN A 797 4.10 13.81 26.72
CA GLN A 797 3.41 14.49 27.79
C GLN A 797 2.48 13.51 28.51
N ILE A 798 2.72 13.35 29.80
CA ILE A 798 1.98 12.51 30.74
C ILE A 798 1.06 13.44 31.53
N GLU A 799 -0.24 13.15 31.56
CA GLU A 799 -1.21 13.84 32.40
C GLU A 799 -1.64 12.90 33.53
N LEU A 800 -1.49 13.35 34.78
CA LEU A 800 -1.94 12.63 35.97
C LEU A 800 -3.44 12.81 36.18
N ASP A 801 -4.09 11.93 36.95
CA ASP A 801 -5.53 12.04 37.27
C ASP A 801 -5.87 13.29 38.09
N GLU A 802 -4.96 13.74 38.95
CA GLU A 802 -5.07 14.95 39.75
C GLU A 802 -3.70 15.63 39.92
N VAL A 803 -3.66 16.77 40.60
CA VAL A 803 -2.38 17.39 40.95
C VAL A 803 -1.77 16.57 42.09
N THR A 804 -0.62 15.96 41.84
CA THR A 804 0.08 15.08 42.79
C THR A 804 1.50 15.60 43.02
N THR A 805 2.00 15.53 44.25
CA THR A 805 3.42 15.76 44.51
C THR A 805 4.21 14.57 44.00
N VAL A 806 5.05 14.80 43.00
CA VAL A 806 5.86 13.78 42.34
C VAL A 806 7.34 14.03 42.59
N ASP A 807 8.11 12.96 42.80
CA ASP A 807 9.52 13.00 43.17
C ASP A 807 10.41 12.20 42.20
N GLY A 808 9.82 11.57 41.20
CA GLY A 808 10.57 10.87 40.17
C GLY A 808 9.73 10.28 39.05
N VAL A 809 10.42 9.79 38.03
CA VAL A 809 9.83 8.95 36.98
C VAL A 809 10.68 7.72 36.75
N SER A 810 10.04 6.60 36.45
CA SER A 810 10.75 5.44 35.91
C SER A 810 10.49 5.33 34.40
N LEU A 811 11.56 5.19 33.64
CA LEU A 811 11.54 5.15 32.18
C LEU A 811 12.18 3.87 31.69
N TRP A 812 11.53 3.21 30.74
CA TRP A 812 12.10 2.07 30.05
C TRP A 812 12.39 2.39 28.59
N PHE A 813 13.65 2.28 28.19
CA PHE A 813 14.12 2.74 26.90
C PHE A 813 14.21 1.61 25.86
N TYR A 814 13.67 1.87 24.67
CA TYR A 814 13.83 0.94 23.55
C TYR A 814 15.28 0.90 23.08
N ASN A 815 15.83 -0.32 23.01
CA ASN A 815 17.24 -0.61 22.72
C ASN A 815 18.23 0.00 23.73
N GLY A 816 17.83 0.26 24.97
CA GLY A 816 18.69 0.84 26.03
C GLY A 816 20.04 0.12 26.18
N HIS A 817 20.08 -1.20 26.03
CA HIS A 817 21.30 -2.00 26.11
C HIS A 817 22.35 -1.72 25.02
N THR A 818 21.97 -1.03 23.94
CA THR A 818 22.88 -0.68 22.84
C THR A 818 23.23 0.81 22.80
N ARG A 819 22.42 1.67 23.42
CA ARG A 819 22.53 3.14 23.32
C ARG A 819 21.99 3.84 24.56
N SER A 820 22.65 4.92 24.95
CA SER A 820 22.11 5.88 25.91
C SER A 820 21.14 6.84 25.22
N ASN A 821 20.03 7.17 25.87
CA ASN A 821 19.04 8.14 25.40
C ASN A 821 19.22 9.44 26.17
N TYR A 822 19.11 10.57 25.48
CA TYR A 822 19.31 11.89 26.06
C TYR A 822 17.97 12.58 26.21
N PHE A 823 17.72 13.20 27.36
CA PHE A 823 16.44 13.85 27.62
C PHE A 823 16.48 14.86 28.76
N ASP A 824 15.43 15.66 28.82
CA ASP A 824 15.10 16.53 29.95
C ASP A 824 13.75 16.09 30.53
N LEU A 825 13.51 16.42 31.81
CA LEU A 825 12.21 16.27 32.44
C LEU A 825 11.71 17.61 32.93
N GLU A 826 10.45 17.89 32.62
CA GLU A 826 9.76 19.10 33.04
C GLU A 826 8.41 18.75 33.65
N VAL A 827 7.95 19.53 34.63
CA VAL A 827 6.65 19.35 35.28
C VAL A 827 5.80 20.61 35.19
N SER A 828 4.49 20.46 35.29
CA SER A 828 3.55 21.57 35.26
C SER A 828 2.25 21.23 36.00
N VAL A 829 1.63 22.21 36.64
CA VAL A 829 0.28 22.09 37.22
C VAL A 829 -0.83 22.51 36.25
N ASP A 830 -0.51 23.28 35.20
CA ASP A 830 -1.49 23.89 34.28
C ASP A 830 -1.39 23.40 32.83
N GLY A 831 -0.32 22.68 32.48
CA GLY A 831 -0.08 22.16 31.14
C GLY A 831 0.35 23.23 30.13
N VAL A 832 0.65 24.45 30.59
CA VAL A 832 1.08 25.58 29.77
C VAL A 832 2.49 26.03 30.17
N HIS A 833 2.74 26.20 31.47
CA HIS A 833 4.03 26.60 32.02
C HIS A 833 4.72 25.39 32.60
N PHE A 834 5.84 25.00 31.99
CA PHE A 834 6.64 23.86 32.41
C PHE A 834 7.92 24.34 33.10
N GLU A 835 8.21 23.73 34.23
CA GLU A 835 9.42 23.98 35.00
C GLU A 835 10.35 22.75 34.89
N PRO A 836 11.63 22.94 34.52
CA PRO A 836 12.56 21.83 34.41
C PRO A 836 12.89 21.27 35.79
N VAL A 837 12.76 19.96 35.95
CA VAL A 837 13.16 19.23 37.17
C VAL A 837 14.44 18.42 36.96
N LEU A 838 14.73 18.00 35.74
CA LEU A 838 16.02 17.42 35.32
C LEU A 838 16.41 17.94 33.93
N THR A 839 17.70 18.18 33.71
CA THR A 839 18.22 18.69 32.43
C THR A 839 19.52 17.99 32.05
N GLY A 840 19.68 17.66 30.77
CA GLY A 840 20.87 17.01 30.22
C GLY A 840 21.04 15.57 30.70
N MET A 841 19.93 14.87 30.98
CA MET A 841 19.97 13.50 31.45
C MET A 841 20.39 12.56 30.31
N ALA A 842 21.09 11.50 30.69
CA ALA A 842 21.43 10.38 29.83
C ALA A 842 21.01 9.09 30.53
N SER A 843 20.26 8.24 29.82
CA SER A 843 20.00 6.88 30.28
C SER A 843 21.30 6.07 30.31
N LYS A 844 21.35 5.02 31.13
CA LYS A 844 22.43 4.04 31.08
C LYS A 844 22.24 3.14 29.86
N LYS A 845 23.34 2.57 29.39
CA LYS A 845 23.33 1.58 28.31
C LYS A 845 22.99 0.18 28.87
N GLN A 846 21.72 -0.04 29.21
CA GLN A 846 21.27 -1.25 29.91
C GLN A 846 19.86 -1.70 29.49
N THR A 847 19.45 -2.91 29.89
CA THR A 847 18.14 -3.48 29.57
C THR A 847 17.06 -3.14 30.60
N GLU A 848 17.44 -2.69 31.78
CA GLU A 848 16.57 -2.54 32.94
C GLU A 848 15.88 -1.18 32.96
N LEU A 849 14.74 -1.13 33.63
CA LEU A 849 14.04 0.09 33.99
C LEU A 849 14.97 1.06 34.75
N GLU A 850 14.90 2.34 34.44
CA GLU A 850 15.69 3.38 35.11
C GLU A 850 14.81 4.39 35.81
N THR A 851 15.09 4.64 37.09
CA THR A 851 14.41 5.67 37.89
C THR A 851 15.24 6.94 37.95
N PHE A 852 14.58 8.07 37.67
CA PHE A 852 15.15 9.40 37.69
C PHE A 852 14.41 10.23 38.74
N GLU A 853 15.06 10.43 39.88
CA GLU A 853 14.52 11.18 41.01
C GLU A 853 14.85 12.67 40.88
N PHE A 854 13.94 13.51 41.38
CA PHE A 854 14.10 14.95 41.49
C PHE A 854 13.43 15.44 42.77
N THR A 855 13.57 16.73 43.09
CA THR A 855 12.98 17.27 44.32
C THR A 855 11.45 17.17 44.25
N PRO A 856 10.76 16.68 45.30
CA PRO A 856 9.30 16.55 45.29
C PRO A 856 8.61 17.84 44.87
N THR A 857 7.82 17.77 43.80
CA THR A 857 7.22 18.93 43.15
C THR A 857 5.76 18.65 42.77
N PRO A 858 4.80 19.54 43.08
CA PRO A 858 3.42 19.38 42.62
C PRO A 858 3.32 19.40 41.10
N ALA A 859 2.69 18.38 40.51
CA ALA A 859 2.50 18.26 39.07
C ALA A 859 1.12 17.69 38.72
N LYS A 860 0.53 18.20 37.64
CA LYS A 860 -0.58 17.58 36.90
C LYS A 860 -0.08 16.99 35.57
N PHE A 861 0.98 17.57 35.02
CA PHE A 861 1.61 17.18 33.78
C PHE A 861 3.10 16.99 33.96
N ILE A 862 3.65 15.96 33.31
CA ILE A 862 5.08 15.72 33.21
C ILE A 862 5.42 15.61 31.72
N ARG A 863 6.54 16.20 31.30
CA ARG A 863 7.08 16.04 29.95
C ARG A 863 8.43 15.36 30.00
N TYR A 864 8.54 14.24 29.28
CA TYR A 864 9.81 13.72 28.81
C TYR A 864 10.15 14.47 27.52
N VAL A 865 11.22 15.25 27.50
CA VAL A 865 11.69 15.99 26.32
C VAL A 865 12.91 15.28 25.77
N GLY A 866 12.71 14.50 24.72
CA GLY A 866 13.74 13.69 24.11
C GLY A 866 14.71 14.50 23.25
N GLN A 867 16.01 14.30 23.48
CA GLN A 867 17.12 14.95 22.77
C GLN A 867 17.83 13.98 21.80
N GLY A 868 17.20 12.84 21.50
CA GLY A 868 17.74 11.75 20.73
C GLY A 868 18.50 10.74 21.59
N ASN A 869 19.47 10.07 20.99
CA ASN A 869 20.31 9.08 21.62
C ASN A 869 21.73 9.14 21.03
N GLU A 870 22.63 8.29 21.54
CA GLU A 870 24.03 8.20 21.10
C GLU A 870 24.23 7.97 19.59
N ILE A 871 23.23 7.45 18.89
CA ILE A 871 23.35 7.02 17.49
C ILE A 871 22.65 8.00 16.55
N ASN A 872 21.49 8.54 16.96
CA ASN A 872 20.65 9.39 16.12
C ASN A 872 19.65 10.22 16.94
N THR A 873 18.78 10.95 16.27
CA THR A 873 17.78 11.85 16.87
C THR A 873 16.48 11.19 17.32
N TRP A 874 16.37 9.85 17.26
CA TRP A 874 15.16 9.17 17.64
C TRP A 874 15.00 9.08 19.16
N ASN A 875 13.77 9.26 19.62
CA ASN A 875 13.35 9.08 21.00
C ASN A 875 12.36 7.93 21.05
N SER A 876 12.64 6.92 21.87
CA SER A 876 11.84 5.72 21.90
C SER A 876 11.72 5.18 23.33
N LEU A 877 10.52 5.24 23.88
CA LEU A 877 10.20 4.71 25.20
C LEU A 877 9.30 3.48 25.05
N LEU A 878 9.66 2.41 25.76
CA LEU A 878 8.80 1.25 25.94
C LEU A 878 7.69 1.61 26.91
N GLU A 879 8.03 2.11 28.11
CA GLU A 879 7.08 2.31 29.20
C GLU A 879 7.47 3.46 30.13
N VAL A 880 6.48 4.03 30.83
CA VAL A 880 6.66 5.08 31.84
C VAL A 880 5.81 4.89 33.10
N TRP A 881 6.39 5.27 34.23
CA TRP A 881 5.73 5.40 35.53
C TRP A 881 6.13 6.72 36.19
N VAL A 882 5.23 7.25 37.02
CA VAL A 882 5.45 8.49 37.78
C VAL A 882 5.34 8.15 39.26
N HIS A 883 6.37 8.50 40.05
CA HIS A 883 6.42 8.27 41.48
C HIS A 883 5.71 9.39 42.24
N ALA A 884 4.98 9.00 43.29
CA ALA A 884 4.32 9.91 44.20
C ALA A 884 4.97 9.80 45.59
N GLU A 885 5.06 10.93 46.29
CA GLU A 885 5.62 11.01 47.65
C GLU A 885 4.69 10.38 48.72
#